data_AF-A0AB38HA03-F1
#
_entry.id   AF-A0AB38HA03-F1
#
_cell.length_a   1.000
_cell.length_b   1.000
_cell.length_c   1.000
_cell.angle_alpha   90.00
_cell.angle_beta   90.00
_cell.angle_gamma   90.00
#
_symmetry.space_group_name_H-M   'P 1'
#
loop_
_entity.id
_entity.type
_entity.pdbx_description
1 polymer ?
#
loop_
_entity_poly.entity_id
_entity_poly.type
_entity_poly.pdbx_seq_one_letter_code
_entity_poly.pdbx_strand_id
1 'polypeptide(L)'
;MQEDIAGTITNNSTAPLNWTIQDNAISNISNGSDIDFSLAIHNPNLVNESKRPADLAKNHGKTVYFSGQDCVLHLMQNINQGAGALYFDTNFSVEGNRDDIEWIGAGVSVAENKQVTWKIHNPENDRLSKIGKGTLYVNGKGANKGDISVGEGKVILAQQENDAGEKQAFNQVGIVSGRSTVVLNDATQVDPDKIYFGFRGGRLDLNGNNLTFKYIQNTDEGARIVNHNLTKAATVKITNPPLTDTNKISAFNGYFGENDKNRKNGQLNLNFAPETDEHLFFITGGLELNGDINITKGNLLLSGRPTPHAYDHLKGKDVIIEDDWIDRTFNANTINVEHGNFYVGRNVQSVNANFSAQNQANLHLGFIQNHTPVCIRSDYSGKVLSCQAENLEEKVYQSIPTTKISGNVNLADNSKLALGKTELKGHITTSPNTEVQLYKDAHWIMSNDNTVDNLVLNEGSRVSLNGDENNTNILTINRSLSGNGIFRFSTHTSDQVGNKILIKGAALGNYQFDVEDQGAEPYKSKRLTLLRVENGNLDNQLNVSLHNKDHVDLGTYRYHLMKDDQEFYLYSPVQAEYDAEMARLAEIEKKLLAANNTQADLISASANAAVSEFSSQINALLHINSYLDRKLTEKQSKEWYFWSRVENQKMHNHSDLYRSYQQNINLQQMGIEKQLSNNVAFGALYSLAQTKDLYADNIVGKRKIHQLSMYLKNIGLIISFPVLILVMLSPTTK
;
A
#
# COMPACT_ATOMS: atom_id res chain seq x y z
N MET A 1 -20.44 54.02 -25.71
CA MET A 1 -19.73 53.97 -24.40
C MET A 1 -19.66 55.33 -23.75
N GLN A 2 -18.88 56.32 -24.25
CA GLN A 2 -18.88 57.66 -23.62
C GLN A 2 -20.29 58.30 -23.59
N GLU A 3 -21.08 58.09 -24.65
CA GLU A 3 -22.48 58.55 -24.73
C GLU A 3 -23.42 57.91 -23.68
N ASP A 4 -23.02 56.79 -23.08
CA ASP A 4 -23.84 56.01 -22.15
C ASP A 4 -23.46 56.26 -20.68
N ILE A 5 -22.43 57.08 -20.45
CA ILE A 5 -21.89 57.39 -19.13
C ILE A 5 -22.25 58.84 -18.82
N ALA A 6 -23.01 59.07 -17.76
CA ALA A 6 -23.33 60.42 -17.30
C ALA A 6 -22.09 61.12 -16.72
N GLY A 7 -21.18 60.36 -16.10
CA GLY A 7 -19.94 60.89 -15.55
C GLY A 7 -19.47 60.14 -14.30
N THR A 8 -18.52 60.77 -13.59
CA THR A 8 -17.98 60.28 -12.33
C THR A 8 -18.33 61.26 -11.21
N ILE A 9 -18.98 60.76 -10.16
CA ILE A 9 -19.15 61.44 -8.89
C ILE A 9 -17.91 61.15 -8.05
N THR A 10 -17.06 62.15 -7.89
CA THR A 10 -15.86 62.07 -7.04
C THR A 10 -16.19 62.69 -5.69
N ASN A 11 -16.44 61.85 -4.70
CA ASN A 11 -16.81 62.31 -3.38
C ASN A 11 -15.57 62.75 -2.58
N ASN A 12 -15.53 64.03 -2.20
CA ASN A 12 -14.41 64.64 -1.48
C ASN A 12 -14.66 64.78 0.03
N SER A 13 -15.81 64.31 0.53
CA SER A 13 -16.20 64.39 1.95
C SER A 13 -16.89 63.09 2.40
N THR A 14 -17.26 62.96 3.67
CA THR A 14 -18.10 61.84 4.15
C THR A 14 -19.59 62.18 4.18
N ALA A 15 -20.01 63.31 3.59
CA ALA A 15 -21.41 63.73 3.58
C ALA A 15 -22.25 62.76 2.73
N PRO A 16 -23.45 62.35 3.19
CA PRO A 16 -24.28 61.43 2.45
C PRO A 16 -24.81 62.06 1.15
N LEU A 17 -24.95 61.24 0.12
CA LEU A 17 -25.60 61.59 -1.13
C LEU A 17 -27.07 61.18 -1.09
N ASN A 18 -27.97 62.03 -1.54
CA ASN A 18 -29.37 61.72 -1.74
C ASN A 18 -29.65 61.58 -3.24
N TRP A 19 -30.26 60.46 -3.62
CA TRP A 19 -30.76 60.21 -4.97
C TRP A 19 -32.26 60.44 -5.02
N THR A 20 -32.67 61.47 -5.76
CA THR A 20 -34.08 61.85 -5.94
C THR A 20 -34.46 61.85 -7.41
N ILE A 21 -35.72 61.54 -7.71
CA ILE A 21 -36.29 61.70 -9.05
C ILE A 21 -36.73 63.16 -9.23
N GLN A 22 -36.29 63.81 -10.31
CA GLN A 22 -36.70 65.18 -10.65
C GLN A 22 -37.92 65.19 -11.58
N ASP A 23 -37.94 64.33 -12.59
CA ASP A 23 -39.07 64.12 -13.50
C ASP A 23 -39.12 62.66 -14.00
N ASN A 24 -39.98 62.35 -14.97
CA ASN A 24 -40.17 60.98 -15.48
C ASN A 24 -38.95 60.38 -16.21
N ALA A 25 -37.89 61.15 -16.47
CA ALA A 25 -36.74 60.73 -17.26
C ALA A 25 -35.38 61.14 -16.66
N ILE A 26 -35.37 61.99 -15.63
CA ILE A 26 -34.19 62.57 -15.01
C ILE A 26 -34.30 62.44 -13.49
N SER A 27 -33.17 62.06 -12.90
CA SER A 27 -32.93 62.01 -11.46
C SER A 27 -31.74 62.90 -11.10
N ASN A 28 -31.51 63.10 -9.81
CA ASN A 28 -30.41 63.88 -9.29
C ASN A 28 -29.78 63.19 -8.09
N ILE A 29 -28.44 63.21 -8.04
CA ILE A 29 -27.64 62.73 -6.91
C ILE A 29 -26.92 63.94 -6.33
N SER A 30 -27.22 64.30 -5.08
CA SER A 30 -26.64 65.49 -4.46
C SER A 30 -26.36 65.32 -2.97
N ASN A 31 -25.40 66.07 -2.44
CA ASN A 31 -25.18 66.22 -1.00
C ASN A 31 -25.70 67.56 -0.43
N GLY A 32 -26.34 68.38 -1.28
CA GLY A 32 -26.84 69.72 -0.90
C GLY A 32 -25.75 70.79 -0.78
N SER A 33 -24.49 70.47 -1.11
CA SER A 33 -23.37 71.41 -1.13
C SER A 33 -22.67 71.44 -2.48
N ASP A 34 -21.67 70.58 -2.65
CA ASP A 34 -20.68 70.60 -3.72
C ASP A 34 -20.91 69.53 -4.79
N ILE A 35 -21.77 68.56 -4.51
CA ILE A 35 -22.20 67.53 -5.46
C ILE A 35 -23.66 67.77 -5.80
N ASP A 36 -23.92 68.07 -7.07
CA ASP A 36 -25.25 68.17 -7.68
C ASP A 36 -25.18 67.56 -9.09
N PHE A 37 -25.56 66.29 -9.20
CA PHE A 37 -25.31 65.45 -10.37
C PHE A 37 -26.61 64.98 -11.01
N SER A 38 -26.97 65.58 -12.14
CA SER A 38 -28.13 65.17 -12.94
C SER A 38 -27.84 63.87 -13.70
N LEU A 39 -28.77 62.92 -13.60
CA LEU A 39 -28.64 61.59 -14.17
C LEU A 39 -29.91 61.18 -14.91
N ALA A 40 -29.80 60.98 -16.22
CA ALA A 40 -30.86 60.39 -17.02
C ALA A 40 -31.10 58.92 -16.60
N ILE A 41 -32.37 58.58 -16.39
CA ILE A 41 -32.85 57.27 -15.92
C ILE A 41 -33.77 56.64 -16.97
N HIS A 42 -34.52 55.59 -16.67
CA HIS A 42 -35.50 55.04 -17.62
C HIS A 42 -36.55 56.09 -18.01
N ASN A 43 -36.84 56.23 -19.30
CA ASN A 43 -37.86 57.17 -19.79
C ASN A 43 -39.07 56.42 -20.40
N PRO A 44 -40.18 56.27 -19.66
CA PRO A 44 -41.36 55.53 -20.14
C PRO A 44 -42.06 56.20 -21.34
N ASN A 45 -41.78 57.47 -21.63
CA ASN A 45 -42.40 58.21 -22.72
C ASN A 45 -41.72 57.97 -24.07
N LEU A 46 -40.55 57.33 -24.12
CA LEU A 46 -39.88 56.98 -25.37
C LEU A 46 -40.50 55.71 -25.94
N VAL A 47 -41.40 55.88 -26.91
CA VAL A 47 -42.06 54.77 -27.61
C VAL A 47 -41.21 54.32 -28.79
N ASN A 48 -41.08 53.00 -28.95
CA ASN A 48 -40.36 52.42 -30.07
C ASN A 48 -41.27 52.40 -31.33
N GLU A 49 -41.32 53.50 -32.07
CA GLU A 49 -42.17 53.63 -33.27
C GLU A 49 -41.69 52.79 -34.47
N SER A 50 -40.50 52.17 -34.36
CA SER A 50 -39.91 51.36 -35.43
C SER A 50 -39.66 49.92 -34.97
N LYS A 51 -39.86 48.94 -35.86
CA LYS A 51 -39.62 47.49 -35.62
C LYS A 51 -38.15 47.12 -35.33
N ARG A 52 -37.32 48.04 -34.82
CA ARG A 52 -35.96 47.77 -34.36
C ARG A 52 -35.98 47.39 -32.87
N PRO A 53 -35.19 46.39 -32.43
CA PRO A 53 -35.26 45.85 -31.07
C PRO A 53 -34.64 46.72 -29.97
N ALA A 54 -34.24 47.97 -30.22
CA ALA A 54 -33.67 48.83 -29.19
C ALA A 54 -34.77 49.48 -28.34
N ASP A 55 -34.90 49.03 -27.09
CA ASP A 55 -35.80 49.61 -26.09
C ASP A 55 -35.31 51.03 -25.71
N LEU A 56 -35.80 52.04 -26.44
CA LEU A 56 -35.39 53.44 -26.28
C LEU A 56 -35.60 53.95 -24.86
N ALA A 57 -36.66 53.48 -24.18
CA ALA A 57 -36.97 53.83 -22.80
C ALA A 57 -35.86 53.41 -21.83
N LYS A 58 -35.31 52.20 -22.02
CA LYS A 58 -34.16 51.72 -21.24
C LYS A 58 -32.86 52.42 -21.65
N ASN A 59 -32.63 52.62 -22.95
CA ASN A 59 -31.41 53.24 -23.46
C ASN A 59 -31.23 54.72 -23.04
N HIS A 60 -32.30 55.40 -22.62
CA HIS A 60 -32.22 56.75 -22.03
C HIS A 60 -31.37 56.78 -20.76
N GLY A 61 -31.44 55.71 -19.97
CA GLY A 61 -30.73 55.59 -18.70
C GLY A 61 -29.21 55.54 -18.87
N LYS A 62 -28.49 56.27 -18.00
CA LYS A 62 -27.03 56.44 -18.09
C LYS A 62 -26.30 55.80 -16.93
N THR A 63 -25.07 55.39 -17.19
CA THR A 63 -24.15 54.80 -16.22
C THR A 63 -23.47 55.88 -15.38
N VAL A 64 -23.26 55.60 -14.10
CA VAL A 64 -22.56 56.49 -13.16
C VAL A 64 -21.38 55.77 -12.49
N TYR A 65 -20.29 56.50 -12.31
CA TYR A 65 -19.10 56.04 -11.59
C TYR A 65 -18.99 56.78 -10.25
N PHE A 66 -18.70 56.07 -9.17
CA PHE A 66 -18.42 56.62 -7.85
C PHE A 66 -16.95 56.38 -7.51
N SER A 67 -16.26 57.43 -7.08
CA SER A 67 -14.87 57.39 -6.62
C SER A 67 -14.65 58.39 -5.47
N GLY A 68 -13.45 58.42 -4.92
CA GLY A 68 -13.10 59.32 -3.82
C GLY A 68 -13.29 58.66 -2.44
N GLN A 69 -13.75 59.43 -1.45
CA GLN A 69 -13.93 58.98 -0.07
C GLN A 69 -15.17 58.10 0.11
N ASP A 70 -15.12 57.25 1.14
CA ASP A 70 -16.22 56.39 1.56
C ASP A 70 -17.49 57.21 1.81
N CYS A 71 -18.63 56.73 1.31
CA CYS A 71 -19.89 57.48 1.33
C CYS A 71 -21.11 56.57 1.51
N VAL A 72 -22.22 57.20 1.89
CA VAL A 72 -23.56 56.61 1.86
C VAL A 72 -24.37 57.28 0.74
N LEU A 73 -25.14 56.50 -0.02
CA LEU A 73 -26.12 56.96 -0.99
C LEU A 73 -27.53 56.53 -0.56
N HIS A 74 -28.37 57.50 -0.24
CA HIS A 74 -29.76 57.31 0.12
C HIS A 74 -30.66 57.46 -1.09
N LEU A 75 -31.37 56.39 -1.46
CA LEU A 75 -32.44 56.43 -2.44
C LEU A 75 -33.72 56.89 -1.74
N MET A 76 -34.27 58.01 -2.19
CA MET A 76 -35.47 58.61 -1.60
C MET A 76 -36.77 58.04 -2.21
N GLN A 77 -36.65 57.33 -3.33
CA GLN A 77 -37.73 56.64 -4.05
C GLN A 77 -37.15 55.42 -4.77
N ASN A 78 -38.02 54.55 -5.28
CA ASN A 78 -37.60 53.48 -6.19
C ASN A 78 -36.96 54.07 -7.45
N ILE A 79 -35.83 53.52 -7.88
CA ILE A 79 -35.07 54.01 -9.03
C ILE A 79 -35.07 52.96 -10.14
N ASN A 80 -35.57 53.34 -11.31
CA ASN A 80 -35.37 52.59 -12.54
C ASN A 80 -34.36 53.30 -13.43
N GLN A 81 -33.11 52.84 -13.41
CA GLN A 81 -32.01 53.41 -14.17
C GLN A 81 -31.96 52.92 -15.64
N GLY A 82 -32.92 52.09 -16.08
CA GLY A 82 -32.94 51.57 -17.45
C GLY A 82 -31.70 50.73 -17.76
N ALA A 83 -30.97 51.10 -18.82
CA ALA A 83 -29.71 50.47 -19.22
C ALA A 83 -28.48 51.08 -18.51
N GLY A 84 -28.66 52.03 -17.60
CA GLY A 84 -27.59 52.59 -16.80
C GLY A 84 -27.10 51.64 -15.70
N ALA A 85 -25.79 51.64 -15.46
CA ALA A 85 -25.15 50.84 -14.41
C ALA A 85 -24.52 51.71 -13.31
N LEU A 86 -24.15 51.07 -12.20
CA LEU A 86 -23.40 51.69 -11.10
C LEU A 86 -22.00 51.07 -11.01
N TYR A 87 -20.98 51.92 -11.06
CA TYR A 87 -19.59 51.53 -10.88
C TYR A 87 -19.04 52.15 -9.61
N PHE A 88 -18.48 51.33 -8.71
CA PHE A 88 -17.91 51.78 -7.45
C PHE A 88 -16.41 51.49 -7.43
N ASP A 89 -15.60 52.55 -7.42
CA ASP A 89 -14.15 52.52 -7.18
C ASP A 89 -13.79 53.09 -5.79
N THR A 90 -14.73 53.01 -4.87
CA THR A 90 -14.59 53.39 -3.46
C THR A 90 -15.48 52.52 -2.58
N ASN A 91 -15.27 52.49 -1.26
CA ASN A 91 -16.21 51.80 -0.40
C ASN A 91 -17.49 52.63 -0.28
N PHE A 92 -18.63 51.95 -0.21
CA PHE A 92 -19.90 52.64 -0.32
C PHE A 92 -20.99 51.92 0.46
N SER A 93 -21.98 52.65 0.95
CA SER A 93 -23.25 52.09 1.42
C SER A 93 -24.37 52.62 0.56
N VAL A 94 -25.26 51.75 0.07
CA VAL A 94 -26.44 52.14 -0.69
C VAL A 94 -27.68 51.73 0.11
N GLU A 95 -28.50 52.71 0.46
CA GLU A 95 -29.58 52.57 1.43
C GLU A 95 -30.86 53.22 0.91
N GLY A 96 -32.01 52.66 1.26
CA GLY A 96 -33.30 53.28 1.00
C GLY A 96 -33.73 54.16 2.16
N ASN A 97 -34.58 55.15 1.91
CA ASN A 97 -35.31 55.83 2.99
C ASN A 97 -36.38 54.92 3.65
N ARG A 98 -36.65 53.76 3.04
CA ARG A 98 -37.42 52.65 3.59
C ARG A 98 -36.72 51.33 3.26
N ASP A 99 -37.05 50.29 4.00
CA ASP A 99 -36.45 48.96 3.85
C ASP A 99 -36.82 48.26 2.52
N ASP A 100 -37.92 48.68 1.88
CA ASP A 100 -38.48 48.10 0.64
C ASP A 100 -38.13 48.91 -0.62
N ILE A 101 -37.22 49.89 -0.54
CA ILE A 101 -36.82 50.67 -1.71
C ILE A 101 -36.13 49.77 -2.72
N GLU A 102 -36.56 49.87 -3.98
CA GLU A 102 -36.06 49.07 -5.09
C GLU A 102 -35.18 49.87 -6.04
N TRP A 103 -34.13 49.23 -6.54
CA TRP A 103 -33.34 49.72 -7.67
C TRP A 103 -33.31 48.67 -8.78
N ILE A 104 -33.45 49.13 -10.02
CA ILE A 104 -33.25 48.34 -11.23
C ILE A 104 -32.36 49.10 -12.21
N GLY A 105 -31.42 48.40 -12.85
CA GLY A 105 -30.50 48.94 -13.84
C GLY A 105 -29.72 47.83 -14.52
N ALA A 106 -28.73 48.20 -15.34
CA ALA A 106 -27.92 47.23 -16.07
C ALA A 106 -27.03 46.37 -15.17
N GLY A 107 -26.64 46.88 -14.00
CA GLY A 107 -25.88 46.12 -13.01
C GLY A 107 -24.98 46.97 -12.11
N VAL A 108 -24.29 46.28 -11.22
CA VAL A 108 -23.37 46.86 -10.23
C VAL A 108 -21.97 46.28 -10.45
N SER A 109 -21.00 47.16 -10.61
CA SER A 109 -19.57 46.83 -10.66
C SER A 109 -18.86 47.35 -9.43
N VAL A 110 -18.14 46.49 -8.72
CA VAL A 110 -17.33 46.87 -7.55
C VAL A 110 -15.86 46.61 -7.85
N ALA A 111 -15.02 47.64 -7.76
CA ALA A 111 -13.60 47.54 -8.03
C ALA A 111 -12.85 46.64 -7.04
N GLU A 112 -11.68 46.16 -7.44
CA GLU A 112 -10.81 45.32 -6.62
C GLU A 112 -10.48 46.00 -5.28
N ASN A 113 -10.49 45.23 -4.19
CA ASN A 113 -10.28 45.72 -2.81
C ASN A 113 -11.30 46.75 -2.30
N LYS A 114 -12.43 46.95 -2.99
CA LYS A 114 -13.55 47.77 -2.51
C LYS A 114 -14.71 46.91 -2.02
N GLN A 115 -15.52 47.48 -1.13
CA GLN A 115 -16.77 46.89 -0.66
C GLN A 115 -17.93 47.87 -0.78
N VAL A 116 -19.05 47.40 -1.33
CA VAL A 116 -20.33 48.11 -1.32
C VAL A 116 -21.31 47.37 -0.43
N THR A 117 -21.75 48.02 0.64
CA THR A 117 -22.88 47.57 1.46
C THR A 117 -24.17 47.92 0.74
N TRP A 118 -24.98 46.91 0.41
CA TRP A 118 -26.18 47.04 -0.40
C TRP A 118 -27.40 46.71 0.45
N LYS A 119 -28.21 47.73 0.78
CA LYS A 119 -29.35 47.60 1.69
C LYS A 119 -30.72 47.75 1.01
N ILE A 120 -30.74 47.93 -0.31
CA ILE A 120 -31.97 48.09 -1.10
C ILE A 120 -32.33 46.79 -1.82
N HIS A 121 -33.59 46.68 -2.23
CA HIS A 121 -34.13 45.54 -2.97
C HIS A 121 -33.97 45.76 -4.48
N ASN A 122 -34.31 44.73 -5.26
CA ASN A 122 -34.58 44.87 -6.69
C ASN A 122 -35.94 44.21 -7.02
N PRO A 123 -36.65 44.68 -8.06
CA PRO A 123 -38.02 44.24 -8.33
C PRO A 123 -38.14 42.74 -8.60
N GLU A 124 -39.33 42.18 -8.38
CA GLU A 124 -39.65 40.81 -8.79
C GLU A 124 -39.45 40.62 -10.30
N ASN A 125 -38.82 39.51 -10.70
CA ASN A 125 -38.41 39.20 -12.09
C ASN A 125 -37.28 40.09 -12.66
N ASP A 126 -36.70 40.99 -11.86
CA ASP A 126 -35.43 41.63 -12.20
C ASP A 126 -34.25 40.75 -11.78
N ARG A 127 -33.14 40.82 -12.53
CA ARG A 127 -31.90 40.11 -12.21
C ARG A 127 -30.73 41.07 -12.09
N LEU A 128 -30.38 41.41 -10.85
CA LEU A 128 -29.22 42.23 -10.53
C LEU A 128 -27.94 41.57 -11.05
N SER A 129 -27.23 42.24 -11.95
CA SER A 129 -25.95 41.75 -12.48
C SER A 129 -24.79 42.30 -11.67
N LYS A 130 -24.05 41.43 -10.96
CA LYS A 130 -22.85 41.80 -10.18
C LYS A 130 -21.57 41.40 -10.91
N ILE A 131 -20.73 42.40 -11.20
CA ILE A 131 -19.39 42.25 -11.80
C ILE A 131 -18.31 43.00 -10.99
N GLY A 132 -17.05 42.94 -11.44
CA GLY A 132 -15.91 43.55 -10.77
C GLY A 132 -15.43 42.72 -9.58
N LYS A 133 -14.12 42.75 -9.34
CA LYS A 133 -13.45 41.86 -8.36
C LYS A 133 -13.77 42.16 -6.89
N GLY A 134 -14.36 43.32 -6.59
CA GLY A 134 -14.72 43.73 -5.25
C GLY A 134 -15.90 42.98 -4.65
N THR A 135 -16.27 43.41 -3.45
CA THR A 135 -17.30 42.77 -2.63
C THR A 135 -18.61 43.56 -2.66
N LEU A 136 -19.72 42.88 -2.93
CA LEU A 136 -21.07 43.36 -2.64
C LEU A 136 -21.56 42.69 -1.35
N TYR A 137 -21.73 43.47 -0.28
CA TYR A 137 -22.21 43.01 1.02
C TYR A 137 -23.72 43.30 1.11
N VAL A 138 -24.55 42.29 0.85
CA VAL A 138 -26.01 42.43 0.82
C VAL A 138 -26.54 42.36 2.24
N ASN A 139 -27.08 43.48 2.72
CA ASN A 139 -27.44 43.68 4.13
C ASN A 139 -28.69 44.54 4.29
N GLY A 140 -29.66 44.36 3.39
CA GLY A 140 -30.99 44.97 3.51
C GLY A 140 -31.85 44.27 4.57
N LYS A 141 -33.09 44.70 4.69
CA LYS A 141 -34.09 44.10 5.58
C LYS A 141 -35.27 43.56 4.78
N GLY A 142 -35.92 42.52 5.30
CA GLY A 142 -37.12 41.96 4.68
C GLY A 142 -36.82 40.99 3.54
N ALA A 143 -37.88 40.59 2.82
CA ALA A 143 -37.79 39.69 1.69
C ALA A 143 -37.61 40.45 0.36
N ASN A 144 -36.39 40.43 -0.18
CA ASN A 144 -36.13 40.91 -1.53
C ASN A 144 -36.67 39.90 -2.55
N LYS A 145 -37.52 40.38 -3.48
CA LYS A 145 -38.20 39.56 -4.48
C LYS A 145 -37.41 39.40 -5.78
N GLY A 146 -36.38 40.20 -5.98
CA GLY A 146 -35.55 40.12 -7.17
C GLY A 146 -34.54 38.98 -7.14
N ASP A 147 -33.96 38.73 -8.31
CA ASP A 147 -32.91 37.74 -8.53
C ASP A 147 -31.52 38.41 -8.63
N ILE A 148 -30.45 37.61 -8.55
CA ILE A 148 -29.07 38.06 -8.79
C ILE A 148 -28.31 37.11 -9.71
N SER A 149 -27.46 37.67 -10.58
CA SER A 149 -26.42 36.95 -11.31
C SER A 149 -25.04 37.48 -10.93
N VAL A 150 -24.21 36.59 -10.37
CA VAL A 150 -22.89 36.94 -9.84
C VAL A 150 -21.80 36.45 -10.80
N GLY A 151 -21.30 37.37 -11.60
CA GLY A 151 -20.29 37.09 -12.62
C GLY A 151 -18.84 37.27 -12.13
N GLU A 152 -18.58 38.11 -11.14
CA GLU A 152 -17.21 38.35 -10.68
C GLU A 152 -17.16 38.90 -9.24
N GLY A 153 -16.03 38.64 -8.58
CA GLY A 153 -15.76 39.14 -7.23
C GLY A 153 -16.53 38.37 -6.16
N LYS A 154 -16.84 39.05 -5.06
CA LYS A 154 -17.49 38.44 -3.89
C LYS A 154 -18.88 39.02 -3.68
N VAL A 155 -19.85 38.17 -3.36
CA VAL A 155 -21.15 38.58 -2.82
C VAL A 155 -21.33 37.90 -1.47
N ILE A 156 -21.66 38.67 -0.44
CA ILE A 156 -21.98 38.14 0.88
C ILE A 156 -23.47 38.37 1.09
N LEU A 157 -24.23 37.30 1.27
CA LEU A 157 -25.65 37.36 1.57
C LEU A 157 -25.81 37.41 3.10
N ALA A 158 -26.16 38.59 3.60
CA ALA A 158 -26.34 38.89 5.03
C ALA A 158 -27.61 39.74 5.25
N GLN A 159 -28.68 39.43 4.52
CA GLN A 159 -30.00 40.05 4.68
C GLN A 159 -30.49 39.88 6.13
N GLN A 160 -31.12 40.92 6.65
CA GLN A 160 -31.70 40.98 7.98
C GLN A 160 -33.22 40.78 7.92
N GLU A 161 -33.81 40.35 9.03
CA GLU A 161 -35.27 40.32 9.17
C GLU A 161 -35.83 41.75 9.22
N ASN A 162 -37.01 41.95 8.62
CA ASN A 162 -37.81 43.14 8.87
C ASN A 162 -38.67 42.96 10.13
N ASP A 163 -39.46 43.99 10.48
CA ASP A 163 -40.33 43.97 11.67
C ASP A 163 -41.45 42.90 11.59
N ALA A 164 -41.73 42.38 10.39
CA ALA A 164 -42.67 41.27 10.16
C ALA A 164 -42.01 39.88 10.26
N GLY A 165 -40.69 39.81 10.49
CA GLY A 165 -39.93 38.56 10.53
C GLY A 165 -39.60 37.98 9.14
N GLU A 166 -39.82 38.73 8.07
CA GLU A 166 -39.49 38.30 6.71
C GLU A 166 -38.00 38.50 6.44
N LYS A 167 -37.37 37.52 5.78
CA LYS A 167 -35.95 37.57 5.42
C LYS A 167 -35.68 36.74 4.16
N GLN A 168 -35.18 37.40 3.12
CA GLN A 168 -34.70 36.76 1.90
C GLN A 168 -33.76 37.73 1.18
N ALA A 169 -32.52 37.31 0.90
CA ALA A 169 -31.55 38.14 0.21
C ALA A 169 -31.90 38.31 -1.28
N PHE A 170 -32.30 37.21 -1.93
CA PHE A 170 -32.79 37.16 -3.31
C PHE A 170 -33.73 35.97 -3.49
N ASN A 171 -34.64 36.06 -4.46
CA ASN A 171 -35.50 34.95 -4.87
C ASN A 171 -34.72 33.87 -5.63
N GLN A 172 -33.74 34.25 -6.46
CA GLN A 172 -32.85 33.33 -7.17
C GLN A 172 -31.41 33.84 -7.20
N VAL A 173 -30.44 32.93 -7.07
CA VAL A 173 -29.00 33.26 -7.10
C VAL A 173 -28.30 32.45 -8.20
N GLY A 174 -27.85 33.14 -9.24
CA GLY A 174 -27.03 32.58 -10.32
C GLY A 174 -25.55 32.84 -10.12
N ILE A 175 -24.74 31.79 -10.14
CA ILE A 175 -23.27 31.87 -10.03
C ILE A 175 -22.66 31.48 -11.38
N VAL A 176 -21.94 32.41 -12.03
CA VAL A 176 -21.49 32.24 -13.42
C VAL A 176 -20.05 32.72 -13.66
N SER A 177 -19.48 32.25 -14.76
CA SER A 177 -18.15 32.55 -15.31
C SER A 177 -16.93 31.98 -14.57
N GLY A 178 -17.11 31.38 -13.39
CA GLY A 178 -16.06 30.76 -12.58
C GLY A 178 -15.25 31.74 -11.71
N ARG A 179 -15.48 33.05 -11.87
CA ARG A 179 -14.68 34.11 -11.22
C ARG A 179 -15.25 34.59 -9.89
N SER A 180 -16.51 34.25 -9.58
CA SER A 180 -17.22 34.76 -8.41
C SER A 180 -17.18 33.81 -7.21
N THR A 181 -17.46 34.37 -6.04
CA THR A 181 -17.75 33.63 -4.80
C THR A 181 -18.95 34.26 -4.10
N VAL A 182 -20.00 33.47 -3.86
CA VAL A 182 -21.15 33.82 -3.04
C VAL A 182 -20.96 33.21 -1.66
N VAL A 183 -21.07 34.02 -0.61
CA VAL A 183 -20.91 33.61 0.79
C VAL A 183 -22.24 33.74 1.52
N LEU A 184 -22.62 32.69 2.25
CA LEU A 184 -23.79 32.72 3.11
C LEU A 184 -23.41 33.16 4.52
N ASN A 185 -23.98 34.25 5.01
CA ASN A 185 -23.80 34.64 6.41
C ASN A 185 -24.53 33.65 7.34
N ASP A 186 -25.70 33.18 6.92
CA ASP A 186 -26.48 32.14 7.58
C ASP A 186 -27.27 31.30 6.56
N ALA A 187 -27.93 30.23 7.02
CA ALA A 187 -28.61 29.27 6.15
C ALA A 187 -29.96 29.77 5.58
N THR A 188 -30.50 30.91 6.03
CA THR A 188 -31.85 31.38 5.65
C THR A 188 -31.84 32.51 4.63
N GLN A 189 -30.69 32.77 4.00
CA GLN A 189 -30.50 33.86 3.05
C GLN A 189 -31.23 33.64 1.71
N VAL A 190 -31.32 32.39 1.25
CA VAL A 190 -31.91 32.00 -0.03
C VAL A 190 -32.37 30.55 0.08
N ASP A 191 -33.44 30.20 -0.62
CA ASP A 191 -33.81 28.80 -0.83
C ASP A 191 -32.69 28.08 -1.60
N PRO A 192 -32.06 27.02 -1.04
CA PRO A 192 -31.00 26.28 -1.72
C PRO A 192 -31.42 25.75 -3.10
N ASP A 193 -32.70 25.42 -3.30
CA ASP A 193 -33.22 24.93 -4.58
C ASP A 193 -33.32 26.06 -5.63
N LYS A 194 -33.15 27.32 -5.24
CA LYS A 194 -33.11 28.51 -6.11
C LYS A 194 -31.70 29.02 -6.37
N ILE A 195 -30.67 28.28 -5.93
CA ILE A 195 -29.28 28.53 -6.31
C ILE A 195 -28.97 27.73 -7.57
N TYR A 196 -28.38 28.36 -8.59
CA TYR A 196 -27.87 27.66 -9.76
C TYR A 196 -26.44 28.08 -10.13
N PHE A 197 -25.65 27.09 -10.55
CA PHE A 197 -24.35 27.30 -11.18
C PHE A 197 -24.53 27.24 -12.70
N GLY A 198 -24.51 28.40 -13.35
CA GLY A 198 -24.63 28.50 -14.80
C GLY A 198 -23.29 28.22 -15.51
N PHE A 199 -23.13 28.80 -16.70
CA PHE A 199 -21.91 28.63 -17.51
C PHE A 199 -20.63 28.96 -16.72
N ARG A 200 -19.74 27.99 -16.63
CA ARG A 200 -18.49 27.98 -15.85
C ARG A 200 -18.65 28.17 -14.34
N GLY A 201 -19.87 28.12 -13.82
CA GLY A 201 -20.18 28.20 -12.40
C GLY A 201 -19.43 29.28 -11.62
N GLY A 202 -18.85 28.88 -10.49
CA GLY A 202 -18.19 29.71 -9.49
C GLY A 202 -18.26 29.03 -8.12
N ARG A 203 -18.02 29.76 -7.04
CA ARG A 203 -18.03 29.20 -5.67
C ARG A 203 -19.26 29.62 -4.87
N LEU A 204 -19.91 28.65 -4.24
CA LEU A 204 -20.81 28.86 -3.11
C LEU A 204 -20.07 28.49 -1.82
N ASP A 205 -19.73 29.48 -1.01
CA ASP A 205 -19.12 29.31 0.30
C ASP A 205 -20.19 29.25 1.38
N LEU A 206 -20.31 28.07 2.00
CA LEU A 206 -21.27 27.82 3.07
C LEU A 206 -20.89 28.52 4.37
N ASN A 207 -19.62 28.87 4.56
CA ASN A 207 -19.13 29.59 5.73
C ASN A 207 -19.63 29.01 7.07
N GLY A 208 -19.57 27.68 7.21
CA GLY A 208 -20.01 26.95 8.40
C GLY A 208 -21.53 26.80 8.55
N ASN A 209 -22.31 27.03 7.48
CA ASN A 209 -23.75 26.77 7.46
C ASN A 209 -24.07 25.41 6.85
N ASN A 210 -25.15 24.80 7.32
CA ASN A 210 -25.68 23.56 6.75
C ASN A 210 -26.78 23.88 5.77
N LEU A 211 -26.75 23.26 4.58
CA LEU A 211 -27.79 23.41 3.57
C LEU A 211 -28.38 22.05 3.20
N THR A 212 -29.66 22.04 2.87
CA THR A 212 -30.34 20.88 2.27
C THR A 212 -30.80 21.27 0.88
N PHE A 213 -30.38 20.49 -0.12
CA PHE A 213 -30.81 20.62 -1.51
C PHE A 213 -31.71 19.45 -1.87
N LYS A 214 -32.79 19.73 -2.60
CA LYS A 214 -33.44 18.67 -3.40
C LYS A 214 -32.52 18.32 -4.56
N TYR A 215 -32.09 19.33 -5.29
CA TYR A 215 -31.20 19.23 -6.44
C TYR A 215 -30.22 20.40 -6.46
N ILE A 216 -28.96 20.14 -6.79
CA ILE A 216 -28.01 21.21 -7.05
C ILE A 216 -28.09 21.56 -8.53
N GLN A 217 -28.70 22.70 -8.86
CA GLN A 217 -28.79 23.14 -10.24
C GLN A 217 -27.40 23.54 -10.76
N ASN A 218 -26.86 22.78 -11.72
CA ASN A 218 -25.54 23.06 -12.27
C ASN A 218 -25.48 22.76 -13.79
N THR A 219 -24.67 23.53 -14.50
CA THR A 219 -24.40 23.34 -15.94
C THR A 219 -23.16 22.48 -16.16
N ASP A 220 -22.05 22.81 -15.51
CA ASP A 220 -20.74 22.23 -15.80
C ASP A 220 -19.88 22.07 -14.52
N GLU A 221 -18.61 21.76 -14.74
CA GLU A 221 -17.63 21.50 -13.67
C GLU A 221 -17.14 22.76 -12.95
N GLY A 222 -17.48 23.95 -13.44
CA GLY A 222 -17.16 25.21 -12.76
C GLY A 222 -17.98 25.43 -11.49
N ALA A 223 -19.04 24.66 -11.27
CA ALA A 223 -19.80 24.65 -10.03
C ALA A 223 -18.94 24.14 -8.86
N ARG A 224 -18.79 24.92 -7.79
CA ARG A 224 -18.05 24.48 -6.60
C ARG A 224 -18.75 24.90 -5.31
N ILE A 225 -18.97 23.94 -4.43
CA ILE A 225 -19.48 24.18 -3.08
C ILE A 225 -18.33 24.01 -2.10
N VAL A 226 -18.05 25.03 -1.30
CA VAL A 226 -16.90 25.09 -0.39
C VAL A 226 -17.33 25.50 1.01
N ASN A 227 -16.44 25.29 1.97
CA ASN A 227 -16.51 25.94 3.27
C ASN A 227 -15.17 26.63 3.54
N HIS A 228 -15.12 27.96 3.47
CA HIS A 228 -13.90 28.71 3.80
C HIS A 228 -13.79 29.04 5.30
N ASN A 229 -14.77 28.62 6.11
CA ASN A 229 -14.72 28.73 7.56
C ASN A 229 -13.90 27.58 8.17
N LEU A 230 -12.78 27.91 8.81
CA LEU A 230 -11.87 26.93 9.41
C LEU A 230 -12.28 26.47 10.81
N THR A 231 -13.22 27.17 11.45
CA THR A 231 -13.59 26.92 12.85
C THR A 231 -14.95 26.23 12.98
N LYS A 232 -15.79 26.31 11.94
CA LYS A 232 -17.13 25.74 11.94
C LYS A 232 -17.31 24.85 10.71
N ALA A 233 -17.60 23.57 10.95
CA ALA A 233 -17.94 22.62 9.90
C ALA A 233 -19.24 23.00 9.19
N ALA A 234 -19.35 22.65 7.93
CA ALA A 234 -20.55 22.77 7.12
C ALA A 234 -20.97 21.39 6.59
N THR A 235 -22.27 21.19 6.39
CA THR A 235 -22.81 19.96 5.80
C THR A 235 -23.76 20.29 4.67
N VAL A 236 -23.56 19.65 3.51
CA VAL A 236 -24.53 19.64 2.42
C VAL A 236 -25.34 18.35 2.53
N LYS A 237 -26.67 18.46 2.65
CA LYS A 237 -27.58 17.33 2.54
C LYS A 237 -28.26 17.33 1.17
N ILE A 238 -28.34 16.18 0.51
CA ILE A 238 -29.04 16.00 -0.77
C ILE A 238 -30.17 15.00 -0.59
N THR A 239 -31.40 15.43 -0.87
CA THR A 239 -32.62 14.59 -0.69
C THR A 239 -33.20 14.05 -1.99
N ASN A 240 -32.88 14.64 -3.15
CA ASN A 240 -33.23 14.10 -4.46
C ASN A 240 -34.64 13.45 -4.54
N PRO A 241 -35.72 14.21 -4.28
CA PRO A 241 -37.08 13.69 -4.38
C PRO A 241 -37.40 13.34 -5.83
N PRO A 242 -38.02 12.19 -6.16
CA PRO A 242 -38.24 11.78 -7.56
C PRO A 242 -38.80 12.93 -8.43
N LEU A 243 -38.11 13.27 -9.54
CA LEU A 243 -38.58 14.36 -10.43
C LEU A 243 -39.90 13.96 -11.13
N THR A 244 -40.04 12.67 -11.38
CA THR A 244 -41.24 11.96 -11.85
C THR A 244 -41.17 10.54 -11.28
N ASP A 245 -42.26 9.77 -11.34
CA ASP A 245 -42.25 8.35 -10.93
C ASP A 245 -41.18 7.50 -11.65
N THR A 246 -40.68 7.98 -12.80
CA THR A 246 -39.69 7.33 -13.66
C THR A 246 -38.28 7.91 -13.59
N ASN A 247 -38.08 9.13 -13.09
CA ASN A 247 -36.76 9.79 -13.05
C ASN A 247 -36.18 9.76 -11.63
N LYS A 248 -35.50 8.66 -11.32
CA LYS A 248 -34.78 8.42 -10.05
C LYS A 248 -33.28 8.66 -10.19
N ILE A 249 -32.86 9.55 -11.10
CA ILE A 249 -31.44 9.80 -11.38
C ILE A 249 -31.15 11.29 -11.38
N SER A 250 -30.04 11.66 -10.76
CA SER A 250 -29.58 13.04 -10.58
C SER A 250 -28.07 13.12 -10.72
N ALA A 251 -27.56 14.28 -11.11
CA ALA A 251 -26.16 14.46 -11.44
C ALA A 251 -25.61 15.76 -10.88
N PHE A 252 -24.34 15.75 -10.50
CA PHE A 252 -23.58 16.96 -10.21
C PHE A 252 -22.22 16.90 -10.92
N ASN A 253 -21.96 17.88 -11.79
CA ASN A 253 -20.73 17.93 -12.59
C ASN A 253 -19.63 18.71 -11.88
N GLY A 254 -19.95 19.40 -10.78
CA GLY A 254 -19.06 20.27 -10.05
C GLY A 254 -18.22 19.57 -8.99
N TYR A 255 -17.66 20.40 -8.11
CA TYR A 255 -16.77 19.98 -7.03
C TYR A 255 -17.36 20.29 -5.65
N PHE A 256 -17.13 19.39 -4.69
CA PHE A 256 -17.26 19.71 -3.28
C PHE A 256 -15.87 19.88 -2.66
N GLY A 257 -15.67 20.94 -1.89
CA GLY A 257 -14.38 21.29 -1.29
C GLY A 257 -13.52 22.19 -2.18
N GLU A 258 -12.37 22.58 -1.65
CA GLU A 258 -11.45 23.55 -2.27
C GLU A 258 -10.08 22.93 -2.57
N ASN A 259 -9.61 23.08 -3.81
CA ASN A 259 -8.26 22.67 -4.24
C ASN A 259 -7.34 23.85 -4.57
N ASP A 260 -7.85 25.08 -4.59
CA ASP A 260 -7.00 26.27 -4.70
C ASP A 260 -6.19 26.43 -3.41
N LYS A 261 -4.88 26.19 -3.51
CA LYS A 261 -3.94 26.27 -2.38
C LYS A 261 -3.91 27.65 -1.71
N ASN A 262 -4.38 28.70 -2.38
CA ASN A 262 -4.46 30.06 -1.82
C ASN A 262 -5.78 30.32 -1.08
N ARG A 263 -6.70 29.35 -1.08
CA ARG A 263 -8.00 29.44 -0.40
C ARG A 263 -8.06 28.43 0.75
N LYS A 264 -8.95 28.72 1.69
CA LYS A 264 -9.16 27.89 2.88
C LYS A 264 -10.03 26.70 2.51
N ASN A 265 -9.68 25.50 2.97
CA ASN A 265 -10.53 24.32 2.85
C ASN A 265 -10.99 23.88 4.25
N GLY A 266 -12.03 24.52 4.76
CA GLY A 266 -12.66 24.16 6.03
C GLY A 266 -13.38 22.82 5.94
N GLN A 267 -13.76 22.26 7.09
CA GLN A 267 -14.47 20.98 7.13
C GLN A 267 -15.81 21.08 6.40
N LEU A 268 -16.02 20.20 5.43
CA LEU A 268 -17.24 20.08 4.64
C LEU A 268 -17.64 18.61 4.56
N ASN A 269 -18.87 18.30 4.98
CA ASN A 269 -19.45 16.96 4.87
C ASN A 269 -20.54 16.93 3.79
N LEU A 270 -20.72 15.76 3.17
CA LEU A 270 -21.78 15.49 2.21
C LEU A 270 -22.68 14.37 2.74
N ASN A 271 -23.96 14.66 2.94
CA ASN A 271 -24.95 13.69 3.38
C ASN A 271 -25.92 13.40 2.22
N PHE A 272 -25.84 12.21 1.64
CA PHE A 272 -26.78 11.73 0.63
C PHE A 272 -27.87 10.88 1.31
N ALA A 273 -29.08 11.41 1.30
CA ALA A 273 -30.23 10.81 1.96
C ALA A 273 -31.46 10.96 1.05
N PRO A 274 -31.52 10.21 -0.07
CA PRO A 274 -32.60 10.33 -1.03
C PRO A 274 -33.93 9.91 -0.42
N GLU A 275 -35.06 10.31 -1.02
CA GLU A 275 -36.37 9.85 -0.56
C GLU A 275 -36.62 8.36 -0.87
N THR A 276 -36.04 7.84 -1.96
CA THR A 276 -36.20 6.44 -2.40
C THR A 276 -34.87 5.70 -2.50
N ASP A 277 -34.90 4.38 -2.26
CA ASP A 277 -33.69 3.54 -2.21
C ASP A 277 -33.17 3.19 -3.61
N GLU A 278 -34.00 3.39 -4.64
CA GLU A 278 -33.63 3.23 -6.04
C GLU A 278 -32.93 4.47 -6.61
N HIS A 279 -32.94 5.61 -5.92
CA HIS A 279 -32.39 6.85 -6.47
C HIS A 279 -30.89 6.75 -6.67
N LEU A 280 -30.41 7.16 -7.84
CA LEU A 280 -29.00 7.25 -8.20
C LEU A 280 -28.55 8.72 -8.31
N PHE A 281 -27.52 9.07 -7.53
CA PHE A 281 -26.83 10.34 -7.63
C PHE A 281 -25.40 10.13 -8.11
N PHE A 282 -25.02 10.74 -9.23
CA PHE A 282 -23.66 10.61 -9.75
C PHE A 282 -22.89 11.94 -9.82
N ILE A 283 -21.63 11.89 -9.43
CA ILE A 283 -20.72 13.04 -9.37
C ILE A 283 -19.63 12.85 -10.44
N THR A 284 -19.47 13.84 -11.32
CA THR A 284 -18.53 13.80 -12.47
C THR A 284 -17.49 14.93 -12.50
N GLY A 285 -17.50 15.78 -11.48
CA GLY A 285 -16.43 16.75 -11.23
C GLY A 285 -15.38 16.15 -10.32
N GLY A 286 -15.46 16.40 -9.02
CA GLY A 286 -14.52 15.81 -8.06
C GLY A 286 -14.83 16.15 -6.62
N LEU A 287 -14.03 15.62 -5.71
CA LEU A 287 -14.15 15.84 -4.27
C LEU A 287 -12.81 16.21 -3.67
N GLU A 288 -12.82 17.24 -2.84
CA GLU A 288 -11.68 17.76 -2.07
C GLU A 288 -12.14 18.04 -0.64
N LEU A 289 -12.79 17.05 -0.04
CA LEU A 289 -13.46 17.16 1.24
C LEU A 289 -12.47 16.96 2.39
N ASN A 290 -12.39 17.95 3.27
CA ASN A 290 -11.83 17.78 4.62
C ASN A 290 -12.91 17.26 5.58
N GLY A 291 -13.66 16.25 5.16
CA GLY A 291 -14.83 15.73 5.87
C GLY A 291 -15.35 14.44 5.24
N ASP A 292 -16.51 14.00 5.70
CA ASP A 292 -17.05 12.68 5.36
C ASP A 292 -18.17 12.75 4.31
N ILE A 293 -18.35 11.65 3.60
CA ILE A 293 -19.55 11.37 2.82
C ILE A 293 -20.38 10.34 3.59
N ASN A 294 -21.64 10.67 3.87
CA ASN A 294 -22.58 9.79 4.56
C ASN A 294 -23.74 9.46 3.64
N ILE A 295 -23.88 8.19 3.27
CA ILE A 295 -24.94 7.65 2.42
C ILE A 295 -25.87 6.85 3.32
N THR A 296 -27.05 7.39 3.62
CA THR A 296 -28.01 6.71 4.51
C THR A 296 -28.78 5.61 3.76
N LYS A 297 -29.02 5.82 2.46
CA LYS A 297 -29.69 4.89 1.54
C LYS A 297 -29.51 5.37 0.09
N GLY A 298 -29.98 4.57 -0.87
CA GLY A 298 -29.89 4.90 -2.30
C GLY A 298 -28.58 4.48 -2.95
N ASN A 299 -28.29 5.08 -4.10
CA ASN A 299 -27.13 4.74 -4.91
C ASN A 299 -26.29 6.00 -5.19
N LEU A 300 -25.01 5.99 -4.84
CA LEU A 300 -24.09 7.09 -5.15
C LEU A 300 -22.96 6.58 -6.06
N LEU A 301 -22.73 7.27 -7.19
CA LEU A 301 -21.71 6.93 -8.17
C LEU A 301 -20.68 8.06 -8.32
N LEU A 302 -19.41 7.75 -8.13
CA LEU A 302 -18.30 8.62 -8.53
C LEU A 302 -17.83 8.18 -9.91
N SER A 303 -17.71 9.08 -10.88
CA SER A 303 -17.37 8.73 -12.25
C SER A 303 -16.52 9.81 -12.92
N GLY A 304 -15.74 9.42 -13.93
CA GLY A 304 -15.33 10.37 -14.95
C GLY A 304 -16.50 10.81 -15.83
N ARG A 305 -16.20 11.52 -16.92
CA ARG A 305 -17.20 11.93 -17.90
C ARG A 305 -16.63 11.93 -19.31
N PRO A 306 -17.47 11.81 -20.35
CA PRO A 306 -17.02 12.03 -21.72
C PRO A 306 -16.39 13.41 -21.89
N THR A 307 -15.36 13.49 -22.74
CA THR A 307 -14.79 14.77 -23.19
C THR A 307 -15.88 15.55 -23.94
N PRO A 308 -16.14 16.82 -23.60
CA PRO A 308 -17.15 17.61 -24.31
C PRO A 308 -16.80 17.78 -25.79
N HIS A 309 -17.71 17.36 -26.67
CA HIS A 309 -17.66 17.61 -28.11
C HIS A 309 -18.85 18.49 -28.52
N ALA A 310 -18.70 19.22 -29.63
CA ALA A 310 -19.77 20.06 -30.14
C ALA A 310 -21.02 19.22 -30.48
N TYR A 311 -22.19 19.73 -30.11
CA TYR A 311 -23.46 19.07 -30.38
C TYR A 311 -23.69 18.89 -31.88
N ASP A 312 -24.06 17.69 -32.31
CA ASP A 312 -24.36 17.41 -33.72
C ASP A 312 -25.79 17.89 -34.02
N HIS A 313 -25.91 19.16 -34.44
CA HIS A 313 -27.19 19.75 -34.82
C HIS A 313 -27.83 19.09 -36.05
N LEU A 314 -27.08 18.38 -36.89
CA LEU A 314 -27.64 17.66 -38.03
C LEU A 314 -28.32 16.35 -37.58
N LYS A 315 -27.81 15.70 -36.52
CA LYS A 315 -28.37 14.47 -35.96
C LYS A 315 -29.21 14.67 -34.70
N GLY A 316 -29.22 15.88 -34.13
CA GLY A 316 -29.97 16.20 -32.91
C GLY A 316 -29.51 15.41 -31.69
N LYS A 317 -28.19 15.20 -31.51
CA LYS A 317 -27.66 14.46 -30.37
C LYS A 317 -26.28 14.93 -29.90
N ASP A 318 -25.99 14.68 -28.62
CA ASP A 318 -24.63 14.80 -28.07
C ASP A 318 -23.68 13.82 -28.79
N VAL A 319 -22.44 14.26 -29.00
CA VAL A 319 -21.36 13.44 -29.58
C VAL A 319 -20.56 12.84 -28.44
N ILE A 320 -20.70 11.53 -28.24
CA ILE A 320 -19.97 10.75 -27.23
C ILE A 320 -19.01 9.82 -27.94
N ILE A 321 -17.75 9.83 -27.52
CA ILE A 321 -16.69 8.95 -28.02
C ILE A 321 -16.27 8.04 -26.87
N GLU A 322 -16.42 6.72 -27.07
CA GLU A 322 -16.28 5.74 -25.98
C GLU A 322 -14.89 5.67 -25.36
N ASP A 323 -13.83 5.94 -26.11
CA ASP A 323 -12.45 5.93 -25.64
C ASP A 323 -11.87 7.33 -25.35
N ASP A 324 -12.70 8.38 -25.34
CA ASP A 324 -12.30 9.77 -25.04
C ASP A 324 -13.10 10.32 -23.84
N TRP A 325 -12.55 10.09 -22.65
CA TRP A 325 -13.14 10.46 -21.37
C TRP A 325 -12.15 11.24 -20.52
N ILE A 326 -12.67 12.10 -19.67
CA ILE A 326 -11.92 12.89 -18.70
C ILE A 326 -11.86 12.13 -17.38
N ASP A 327 -10.64 11.88 -16.92
CA ASP A 327 -10.35 11.23 -15.65
C ASP A 327 -10.54 12.18 -14.46
N ARG A 328 -11.06 11.65 -13.34
CA ARG A 328 -11.36 12.40 -12.11
C ARG A 328 -10.73 11.82 -10.85
N THR A 329 -10.56 12.69 -9.86
CA THR A 329 -10.02 12.36 -8.54
C THR A 329 -11.01 12.72 -7.44
N PHE A 330 -11.07 11.89 -6.39
CA PHE A 330 -12.01 12.05 -5.29
C PHE A 330 -11.31 11.87 -3.93
N ASN A 331 -11.30 12.93 -3.13
CA ASN A 331 -10.68 12.96 -1.80
C ASN A 331 -11.74 13.25 -0.73
N ALA A 332 -11.78 12.42 0.30
CA ALA A 332 -12.60 12.58 1.50
C ALA A 332 -11.91 11.89 2.70
N ASN A 333 -12.37 12.16 3.92
CA ASN A 333 -11.87 11.43 5.10
C ASN A 333 -12.41 10.00 5.11
N THR A 334 -13.73 9.87 5.13
CA THR A 334 -14.44 8.59 5.15
C THR A 334 -15.67 8.63 4.27
N ILE A 335 -15.96 7.53 3.59
CA ILE A 335 -17.21 7.27 2.86
C ILE A 335 -17.98 6.20 3.64
N ASN A 336 -19.05 6.63 4.30
CA ASN A 336 -19.92 5.79 5.13
C ASN A 336 -21.18 5.42 4.35
N VAL A 337 -21.47 4.13 4.23
CA VAL A 337 -22.65 3.60 3.53
C VAL A 337 -23.47 2.77 4.51
N GLU A 338 -24.61 3.31 4.93
CA GLU A 338 -25.49 2.64 5.88
C GLU A 338 -26.38 1.62 5.21
N HIS A 339 -26.89 1.93 4.01
CA HIS A 339 -27.72 1.05 3.19
C HIS A 339 -27.60 1.47 1.72
N GLY A 340 -27.91 0.56 0.79
CA GLY A 340 -27.83 0.82 -0.64
C GLY A 340 -26.44 0.58 -1.23
N ASN A 341 -26.07 1.32 -2.27
CA ASN A 341 -24.87 1.04 -3.06
C ASN A 341 -23.99 2.27 -3.25
N PHE A 342 -22.69 2.08 -3.12
CA PHE A 342 -21.68 3.08 -3.49
C PHE A 342 -20.81 2.53 -4.62
N TYR A 343 -20.68 3.29 -5.70
CA TYR A 343 -19.96 2.91 -6.90
C TYR A 343 -18.82 3.87 -7.20
N VAL A 344 -17.66 3.32 -7.57
CA VAL A 344 -16.58 4.02 -8.24
C VAL A 344 -16.51 3.51 -9.68
N GLY A 345 -16.86 4.39 -10.62
CA GLY A 345 -17.08 4.11 -12.03
C GLY A 345 -15.82 4.13 -12.90
N ARG A 346 -16.05 4.21 -14.21
CA ARG A 346 -14.97 4.38 -15.20
C ARG A 346 -14.35 5.76 -15.11
N ASN A 347 -13.10 5.87 -15.56
CA ASN A 347 -12.37 7.14 -15.63
C ASN A 347 -12.27 7.84 -14.27
N VAL A 348 -12.15 7.05 -13.21
CA VAL A 348 -11.74 7.52 -11.89
C VAL A 348 -10.28 7.14 -11.69
N GLN A 349 -9.41 8.14 -11.66
CA GLN A 349 -7.97 7.96 -11.53
C GLN A 349 -7.58 7.55 -10.11
N SER A 350 -8.12 8.25 -9.11
CA SER A 350 -7.84 7.93 -7.72
C SER A 350 -8.98 8.28 -6.76
N VAL A 351 -9.10 7.48 -5.70
CA VAL A 351 -9.96 7.75 -4.55
C VAL A 351 -9.13 7.66 -3.27
N ASN A 352 -9.06 8.74 -2.51
CA ASN A 352 -8.38 8.78 -1.21
C ASN A 352 -9.43 8.98 -0.12
N ALA A 353 -9.83 7.88 0.54
CA ALA A 353 -10.80 7.87 1.63
C ALA A 353 -10.77 6.52 2.35
N ASN A 354 -11.13 6.49 3.64
CA ASN A 354 -11.56 5.26 4.27
C ASN A 354 -13.01 4.92 3.86
N PHE A 355 -13.39 3.66 3.95
CA PHE A 355 -14.73 3.18 3.60
C PHE A 355 -15.33 2.40 4.76
N SER A 356 -16.59 2.64 5.06
CA SER A 356 -17.36 1.88 6.05
C SER A 356 -18.70 1.50 5.46
N ALA A 357 -19.05 0.21 5.49
CA ALA A 357 -20.33 -0.30 5.03
C ALA A 357 -21.01 -1.17 6.10
N GLN A 358 -22.32 -1.00 6.24
CA GLN A 358 -23.16 -1.72 7.19
C GLN A 358 -24.55 -2.00 6.60
N ASN A 359 -25.44 -2.66 7.35
CA ASN A 359 -26.81 -3.05 6.98
C ASN A 359 -27.01 -3.47 5.51
N GLN A 360 -26.28 -4.50 5.07
CA GLN A 360 -26.36 -5.05 3.71
C GLN A 360 -25.97 -4.07 2.59
N ALA A 361 -25.28 -2.97 2.91
CA ALA A 361 -24.76 -2.05 1.91
C ALA A 361 -23.70 -2.72 1.02
N ASN A 362 -23.58 -2.26 -0.22
CA ASN A 362 -22.59 -2.74 -1.18
C ASN A 362 -21.63 -1.63 -1.59
N LEU A 363 -20.33 -1.91 -1.50
CA LEU A 363 -19.25 -1.07 -2.03
C LEU A 363 -18.75 -1.68 -3.34
N HIS A 364 -18.80 -0.93 -4.43
CA HIS A 364 -18.23 -1.30 -5.73
C HIS A 364 -17.08 -0.36 -6.04
N LEU A 365 -15.85 -0.81 -5.78
CA LEU A 365 -14.66 0.02 -5.90
C LEU A 365 -13.88 -0.32 -7.18
N GLY A 366 -13.89 0.59 -8.15
CA GLY A 366 -13.38 0.39 -9.50
C GLY A 366 -14.45 -0.14 -10.45
N PHE A 367 -14.26 0.09 -11.75
CA PHE A 367 -15.23 -0.30 -12.77
C PHE A 367 -15.33 -1.84 -12.88
N ILE A 368 -16.56 -2.37 -12.79
CA ILE A 368 -16.88 -3.80 -12.91
C ILE A 368 -17.86 -3.97 -14.07
N GLN A 369 -17.48 -4.76 -15.08
CA GLN A 369 -18.33 -5.10 -16.21
C GLN A 369 -19.66 -5.72 -15.74
N ASN A 370 -20.79 -5.28 -16.31
CA ASN A 370 -22.16 -5.70 -15.97
C ASN A 370 -22.65 -5.37 -14.55
N HIS A 371 -21.88 -4.66 -13.72
CA HIS A 371 -22.29 -4.31 -12.35
C HIS A 371 -22.24 -2.80 -12.10
N THR A 372 -21.19 -2.13 -12.56
CA THR A 372 -21.02 -0.69 -12.33
C THR A 372 -21.78 0.11 -13.40
N PRO A 373 -22.67 1.04 -13.02
CA PRO A 373 -23.38 1.86 -13.99
C PRO A 373 -22.47 2.81 -14.77
N VAL A 374 -22.69 2.95 -16.07
CA VAL A 374 -22.11 3.99 -16.93
C VAL A 374 -23.16 5.08 -17.15
N CYS A 375 -22.98 6.22 -16.49
CA CYS A 375 -23.96 7.30 -16.49
C CYS A 375 -23.44 8.53 -17.23
N ILE A 376 -24.21 9.01 -18.20
CA ILE A 376 -23.85 10.15 -19.05
C ILE A 376 -24.91 11.23 -18.92
N ARG A 377 -24.48 12.44 -18.59
CA ARG A 377 -25.31 13.64 -18.61
C ARG A 377 -25.03 14.44 -19.89
N SER A 378 -26.08 14.80 -20.61
CA SER A 378 -26.02 15.71 -21.77
C SER A 378 -25.54 17.09 -21.33
N ASP A 379 -24.48 17.59 -21.96
CA ASP A 379 -24.02 18.97 -21.74
C ASP A 379 -24.99 19.99 -22.37
N TYR A 380 -25.70 19.59 -23.43
CA TYR A 380 -26.66 20.44 -24.12
C TYR A 380 -27.96 20.64 -23.31
N SER A 381 -28.55 19.54 -22.82
CA SER A 381 -29.89 19.58 -22.20
C SER A 381 -29.88 19.45 -20.67
N GLY A 382 -28.75 19.04 -20.08
CA GLY A 382 -28.64 18.71 -18.66
C GLY A 382 -29.33 17.41 -18.24
N LYS A 383 -29.98 16.69 -19.16
CA LYS A 383 -30.65 15.40 -18.90
C LYS A 383 -29.65 14.24 -18.87
N VAL A 384 -30.00 13.19 -18.16
CA VAL A 384 -29.26 11.91 -18.20
C VAL A 384 -29.63 11.18 -19.49
N LEU A 385 -28.64 10.83 -20.30
CA LEU A 385 -28.80 10.14 -21.59
C LEU A 385 -28.85 8.61 -21.42
N SER A 386 -27.96 8.08 -20.58
CA SER A 386 -27.85 6.68 -20.23
C SER A 386 -27.34 6.56 -18.79
N CYS A 387 -27.74 5.51 -18.08
CA CYS A 387 -27.25 5.17 -16.75
C CYS A 387 -27.68 3.74 -16.41
N GLN A 388 -26.87 2.77 -16.80
CA GLN A 388 -27.13 1.35 -16.59
C GLN A 388 -25.80 0.61 -16.47
N ALA A 389 -25.82 -0.59 -15.90
CA ALA A 389 -24.65 -1.45 -15.90
C ALA A 389 -24.38 -1.97 -17.32
N GLU A 390 -23.14 -1.87 -17.78
CA GLU A 390 -22.77 -2.17 -19.17
C GLU A 390 -21.60 -3.14 -19.25
N ASN A 391 -21.53 -3.87 -20.37
CA ASN A 391 -20.39 -4.68 -20.77
C ASN A 391 -19.64 -3.98 -21.91
N LEU A 392 -18.61 -3.22 -21.58
CA LEU A 392 -17.81 -2.46 -22.53
C LEU A 392 -16.94 -3.39 -23.38
N GLU A 393 -16.73 -3.04 -24.64
CA GLU A 393 -15.78 -3.73 -25.52
C GLU A 393 -14.37 -3.77 -24.90
N GLU A 394 -13.62 -4.84 -25.10
CA GLU A 394 -12.32 -5.05 -24.42
C GLU A 394 -11.35 -3.88 -24.69
N LYS A 395 -11.33 -3.31 -25.90
CA LYS A 395 -10.48 -2.14 -26.22
C LYS A 395 -10.82 -0.93 -25.34
N VAL A 396 -12.12 -0.65 -25.16
CA VAL A 396 -12.60 0.46 -24.32
C VAL A 396 -12.34 0.14 -22.85
N TYR A 397 -12.61 -1.08 -22.40
CA TYR A 397 -12.31 -1.50 -21.04
C TYR A 397 -10.81 -1.34 -20.71
N GLN A 398 -9.92 -1.66 -21.65
CA GLN A 398 -8.48 -1.48 -21.47
C GLN A 398 -8.06 -0.01 -21.45
N SER A 399 -8.76 0.90 -22.14
CA SER A 399 -8.46 2.35 -22.09
C SER A 399 -8.88 3.03 -20.78
N ILE A 400 -9.81 2.44 -20.02
CA ILE A 400 -10.19 2.93 -18.69
C ILE A 400 -8.99 2.81 -17.74
N PRO A 401 -8.61 3.87 -17.01
CA PRO A 401 -7.52 3.78 -16.03
C PRO A 401 -7.87 2.81 -14.90
N THR A 402 -6.87 2.09 -14.39
CA THR A 402 -7.01 1.38 -13.11
C THR A 402 -7.12 2.39 -11.98
N THR A 403 -8.24 2.38 -11.26
CA THR A 403 -8.45 3.30 -10.15
C THR A 403 -7.48 3.02 -9.02
N LYS A 404 -6.74 4.03 -8.55
CA LYS A 404 -5.86 3.92 -7.39
C LYS A 404 -6.63 4.30 -6.12
N ILE A 405 -6.81 3.37 -5.21
CA ILE A 405 -7.53 3.60 -3.97
C ILE A 405 -6.58 3.50 -2.79
N SER A 406 -6.53 4.56 -1.99
CA SER A 406 -5.75 4.60 -0.75
C SER A 406 -6.68 4.83 0.43
N GLY A 407 -6.83 3.81 1.27
CA GLY A 407 -7.63 3.87 2.48
C GLY A 407 -8.12 2.49 2.94
N ASN A 408 -8.58 2.44 4.18
CA ASN A 408 -9.03 1.19 4.80
C ASN A 408 -10.52 0.96 4.55
N VAL A 409 -10.95 -0.31 4.56
CA VAL A 409 -12.36 -0.71 4.40
C VAL A 409 -12.83 -1.45 5.64
N ASN A 410 -13.99 -1.07 6.18
CA ASN A 410 -14.66 -1.76 7.27
C ASN A 410 -16.04 -2.26 6.80
N LEU A 411 -16.28 -3.57 6.95
CA LEU A 411 -17.55 -4.21 6.58
C LEU A 411 -18.24 -4.80 7.81
N ALA A 412 -19.50 -4.43 8.02
CA ALA A 412 -20.38 -4.96 9.06
C ALA A 412 -21.74 -5.42 8.50
N ASP A 413 -22.51 -6.16 9.29
CA ASP A 413 -23.94 -6.43 9.07
C ASP A 413 -24.31 -6.95 7.66
N ASN A 414 -23.60 -7.99 7.20
CA ASN A 414 -23.78 -8.62 5.88
C ASN A 414 -23.54 -7.67 4.69
N SER A 415 -22.80 -6.58 4.87
CA SER A 415 -22.34 -5.74 3.77
C SER A 415 -21.32 -6.45 2.88
N LYS A 416 -21.16 -5.93 1.66
CA LYS A 416 -20.29 -6.51 0.63
C LYS A 416 -19.32 -5.47 0.07
N LEU A 417 -18.13 -5.94 -0.28
CA LEU A 417 -17.14 -5.21 -1.06
C LEU A 417 -16.86 -5.94 -2.36
N ALA A 418 -17.06 -5.28 -3.48
CA ALA A 418 -16.69 -5.73 -4.82
C ALA A 418 -15.57 -4.83 -5.37
N LEU A 419 -14.40 -5.39 -5.63
CA LEU A 419 -13.28 -4.69 -6.28
C LEU A 419 -13.30 -4.97 -7.79
N GLY A 420 -13.37 -3.91 -8.58
CA GLY A 420 -13.30 -3.94 -10.05
C GLY A 420 -11.90 -3.66 -10.58
N LYS A 421 -11.80 -2.94 -11.71
CA LYS A 421 -10.51 -2.48 -12.25
C LYS A 421 -9.88 -1.43 -11.33
N THR A 422 -9.20 -1.89 -10.29
CA THR A 422 -8.69 -1.05 -9.20
C THR A 422 -7.41 -1.62 -8.59
N GLU A 423 -6.60 -0.74 -8.01
CA GLU A 423 -5.54 -1.06 -7.07
C GLU A 423 -5.93 -0.48 -5.70
N LEU A 424 -6.38 -1.33 -4.76
CA LEU A 424 -6.70 -0.94 -3.39
C LEU A 424 -5.49 -1.17 -2.50
N LYS A 425 -4.92 -0.10 -1.95
CA LYS A 425 -3.91 -0.15 -0.90
C LYS A 425 -4.55 0.19 0.44
N GLY A 426 -4.70 -0.81 1.31
CA GLY A 426 -5.27 -0.62 2.63
C GLY A 426 -5.65 -1.91 3.35
N HIS A 427 -6.07 -1.75 4.60
CA HIS A 427 -6.57 -2.80 5.46
C HIS A 427 -8.08 -3.00 5.26
N ILE A 428 -8.54 -4.25 5.22
CA ILE A 428 -9.94 -4.65 5.18
C ILE A 428 -10.28 -5.37 6.48
N THR A 429 -11.16 -4.76 7.28
CA THR A 429 -11.74 -5.36 8.48
C THR A 429 -13.16 -5.82 8.18
N THR A 430 -13.51 -7.04 8.60
CA THR A 430 -14.84 -7.58 8.34
C THR A 430 -15.47 -8.21 9.57
N SER A 431 -16.79 -8.06 9.70
CA SER A 431 -17.62 -8.80 10.66
C SER A 431 -18.15 -10.11 10.04
N PRO A 432 -18.69 -11.06 10.83
CA PRO A 432 -19.29 -12.29 10.29
C PRO A 432 -20.38 -12.01 9.23
N ASN A 433 -20.50 -12.91 8.25
CA ASN A 433 -21.43 -12.89 7.10
C ASN A 433 -21.16 -11.82 6.03
N THR A 434 -20.08 -11.06 6.12
CA THR A 434 -19.68 -10.09 5.08
C THR A 434 -18.90 -10.79 3.96
N GLU A 435 -18.83 -10.15 2.80
CA GLU A 435 -18.18 -10.72 1.61
C GLU A 435 -17.25 -9.70 0.94
N VAL A 436 -16.05 -10.16 0.61
CA VAL A 436 -15.07 -9.44 -0.22
C VAL A 436 -14.92 -10.21 -1.52
N GLN A 437 -15.24 -9.58 -2.65
CA GLN A 437 -15.15 -10.16 -3.98
C GLN A 437 -14.22 -9.33 -4.87
N LEU A 438 -13.30 -9.99 -5.56
CA LEU A 438 -12.37 -9.35 -6.51
C LEU A 438 -12.68 -9.81 -7.93
N TYR A 439 -12.90 -8.86 -8.84
CA TYR A 439 -13.17 -9.11 -10.26
C TYR A 439 -11.88 -9.02 -11.12
N LYS A 440 -12.02 -9.21 -12.43
CA LYS A 440 -10.93 -9.04 -13.42
C LYS A 440 -10.24 -7.69 -13.21
N ASP A 441 -8.90 -7.71 -13.21
CA ASP A 441 -8.01 -6.57 -13.01
C ASP A 441 -8.12 -5.87 -11.64
N ALA A 442 -8.79 -6.50 -10.67
CA ALA A 442 -8.77 -6.07 -9.28
C ALA A 442 -7.45 -6.48 -8.62
N HIS A 443 -6.82 -5.53 -7.94
CA HIS A 443 -5.60 -5.76 -7.18
C HIS A 443 -5.76 -5.18 -5.77
N TRP A 444 -5.78 -6.06 -4.77
CA TRP A 444 -5.73 -5.66 -3.36
C TRP A 444 -4.31 -5.79 -2.81
N ILE A 445 -3.77 -4.72 -2.23
CA ILE A 445 -2.45 -4.66 -1.60
C ILE A 445 -2.63 -4.44 -0.09
N MET A 446 -2.32 -5.46 0.69
CA MET A 446 -2.42 -5.42 2.16
C MET A 446 -1.27 -4.60 2.77
N SER A 447 -1.59 -3.78 3.77
CA SER A 447 -0.60 -3.01 4.53
C SER A 447 -0.14 -3.67 5.83
N ASN A 448 -0.90 -4.64 6.35
CA ASN A 448 -0.72 -5.33 7.63
C ASN A 448 -1.50 -6.67 7.61
N ASP A 449 -1.57 -7.36 8.75
CA ASP A 449 -2.45 -8.53 8.91
C ASP A 449 -3.91 -8.16 8.63
N ASN A 450 -4.62 -9.04 7.93
CA ASN A 450 -6.01 -8.84 7.55
C ASN A 450 -6.86 -10.04 7.98
N THR A 451 -8.10 -9.78 8.37
CA THR A 451 -9.09 -10.81 8.69
C THR A 451 -10.37 -10.53 7.93
N VAL A 452 -10.71 -11.43 7.02
CA VAL A 452 -11.92 -11.39 6.19
C VAL A 452 -12.83 -12.58 6.50
N ASP A 453 -14.14 -12.44 6.34
CA ASP A 453 -15.08 -13.55 6.57
C ASP A 453 -15.22 -14.45 5.33
N ASN A 454 -15.81 -13.92 4.26
CA ASN A 454 -15.93 -14.60 2.97
C ASN A 454 -15.10 -13.87 1.91
N LEU A 455 -14.25 -14.60 1.21
CA LEU A 455 -13.37 -14.08 0.16
C LEU A 455 -13.60 -14.83 -1.16
N VAL A 456 -13.94 -14.08 -2.19
CA VAL A 456 -14.20 -14.59 -3.54
C VAL A 456 -13.23 -13.93 -4.52
N LEU A 457 -12.45 -14.73 -5.24
CA LEU A 457 -11.57 -14.24 -6.31
C LEU A 457 -12.14 -14.69 -7.65
N ASN A 458 -12.24 -13.78 -8.61
CA ASN A 458 -12.56 -14.12 -10.00
C ASN A 458 -11.29 -14.09 -10.86
N GLU A 459 -11.34 -14.73 -12.02
CA GLU A 459 -10.21 -14.81 -12.95
C GLU A 459 -9.65 -13.41 -13.29
N GLY A 460 -8.32 -13.28 -13.24
CA GLY A 460 -7.62 -12.01 -13.44
C GLY A 460 -7.53 -11.12 -12.19
N SER A 461 -8.10 -11.52 -11.05
CA SER A 461 -7.92 -10.82 -9.78
C SER A 461 -6.63 -11.21 -9.06
N ARG A 462 -6.12 -10.29 -8.22
CA ARG A 462 -4.87 -10.46 -7.48
C ARG A 462 -4.95 -9.88 -6.07
N VAL A 463 -4.39 -10.60 -5.11
CA VAL A 463 -4.17 -10.14 -3.73
C VAL A 463 -2.68 -10.19 -3.42
N SER A 464 -2.06 -9.06 -3.14
CA SER A 464 -0.71 -8.96 -2.62
C SER A 464 -0.76 -8.85 -1.10
N LEU A 465 -0.16 -9.84 -0.43
CA LEU A 465 -0.21 -9.94 1.03
C LEU A 465 0.65 -8.87 1.72
N ASN A 466 1.48 -8.14 0.98
CA ASN A 466 2.21 -6.98 1.47
C ASN A 466 2.31 -5.89 0.38
N GLY A 467 2.41 -4.64 0.83
CA GLY A 467 2.73 -3.48 -0.01
C GLY A 467 4.05 -2.80 0.35
N ASP A 468 4.69 -3.25 1.42
CA ASP A 468 6.05 -2.87 1.85
C ASP A 468 6.87 -4.17 1.93
N GLU A 469 8.07 -4.12 1.35
CA GLU A 469 8.91 -5.29 1.09
C GLU A 469 9.35 -5.99 2.38
N ASN A 470 9.40 -5.27 3.51
CA ASN A 470 9.92 -5.78 4.80
C ASN A 470 8.87 -6.46 5.72
N ASN A 471 7.58 -6.44 5.37
CA ASN A 471 6.52 -6.94 6.26
C ASN A 471 5.99 -8.32 5.85
N THR A 472 5.94 -9.25 6.81
CA THR A 472 5.31 -10.57 6.65
C THR A 472 3.91 -10.59 7.26
N ASN A 473 2.91 -10.22 6.48
CA ASN A 473 1.51 -10.22 6.91
C ASN A 473 0.83 -11.59 6.79
N ILE A 474 -0.22 -11.78 7.59
CA ILE A 474 -1.12 -12.93 7.55
C ILE A 474 -2.51 -12.48 7.07
N LEU A 475 -3.04 -13.17 6.04
CA LEU A 475 -4.44 -13.07 5.64
C LEU A 475 -5.23 -14.22 6.28
N THR A 476 -6.11 -13.89 7.23
CA THR A 476 -7.02 -14.85 7.85
C THR A 476 -8.39 -14.80 7.17
N ILE A 477 -8.90 -15.94 6.75
CA ILE A 477 -10.21 -16.12 6.13
C ILE A 477 -11.06 -16.97 7.09
N ASN A 478 -12.04 -16.35 7.75
CA ASN A 478 -12.78 -17.00 8.83
C ASN A 478 -13.77 -18.06 8.32
N ARG A 479 -14.41 -17.84 7.16
CA ARG A 479 -15.53 -18.70 6.73
C ARG A 479 -15.33 -19.37 5.38
N SER A 480 -15.08 -18.61 4.32
CA SER A 480 -14.97 -19.23 2.99
C SER A 480 -13.98 -18.52 2.07
N LEU A 481 -13.20 -19.32 1.36
CA LEU A 481 -12.39 -18.92 0.21
C LEU A 481 -12.94 -19.66 -1.03
N SER A 482 -13.32 -18.92 -2.08
CA SER A 482 -13.85 -19.51 -3.32
C SER A 482 -13.44 -18.77 -4.59
N GLY A 483 -13.52 -19.47 -5.73
CA GLY A 483 -13.25 -18.93 -7.05
C GLY A 483 -11.83 -19.20 -7.55
N ASN A 484 -11.26 -18.27 -8.30
CA ASN A 484 -9.93 -18.41 -8.90
C ASN A 484 -9.20 -17.06 -8.91
N GLY A 485 -7.91 -17.04 -8.60
CA GLY A 485 -7.13 -15.80 -8.63
C GLY A 485 -5.67 -15.99 -8.23
N ILE A 486 -4.95 -14.87 -8.12
CA ILE A 486 -3.52 -14.85 -7.84
C ILE A 486 -3.28 -14.30 -6.43
N PHE A 487 -2.52 -15.02 -5.61
CA PHE A 487 -1.96 -14.49 -4.37
C PHE A 487 -0.48 -14.22 -4.55
N ARG A 488 -0.04 -13.00 -4.25
CA ARG A 488 1.37 -12.63 -4.24
C ARG A 488 1.90 -12.65 -2.82
N PHE A 489 2.96 -13.42 -2.61
CA PHE A 489 3.66 -13.61 -1.36
C PHE A 489 5.04 -12.96 -1.45
N SER A 490 5.40 -12.20 -0.42
CA SER A 490 6.78 -11.88 -0.10
C SER A 490 7.29 -12.81 0.98
N THR A 491 8.54 -13.23 0.82
CA THR A 491 9.25 -14.12 1.74
C THR A 491 10.60 -13.48 2.11
N HIS A 492 11.05 -13.77 3.33
CA HIS A 492 12.40 -13.45 3.81
C HIS A 492 13.03 -14.78 4.20
N THR A 493 13.56 -15.49 3.20
CA THR A 493 14.00 -16.87 3.42
C THR A 493 15.14 -16.99 4.43
N SER A 494 16.00 -15.97 4.56
CA SER A 494 17.03 -15.89 5.62
C SER A 494 16.47 -16.01 7.02
N ASP A 495 15.35 -15.34 7.26
CA ASP A 495 14.68 -15.26 8.57
C ASP A 495 13.62 -16.33 8.75
N GLN A 496 13.37 -17.13 7.70
CA GLN A 496 12.37 -18.21 7.66
C GLN A 496 10.95 -17.69 7.93
N VAL A 497 10.69 -16.43 7.59
CA VAL A 497 9.38 -15.79 7.67
C VAL A 497 8.90 -15.41 6.28
N GLY A 498 7.58 -15.37 6.12
CA GLY A 498 6.96 -15.00 4.86
C GLY A 498 5.48 -14.75 5.08
N ASN A 499 4.83 -14.18 4.08
CA ASN A 499 3.38 -14.01 4.14
C ASN A 499 2.67 -15.37 4.25
N LYS A 500 1.50 -15.37 4.89
CA LYS A 500 0.71 -16.58 5.09
C LYS A 500 -0.77 -16.32 4.85
N ILE A 501 -1.46 -17.33 4.35
CA ILE A 501 -2.91 -17.39 4.29
C ILE A 501 -3.38 -18.45 5.28
N LEU A 502 -4.28 -18.07 6.19
CA LEU A 502 -4.89 -18.95 7.17
C LEU A 502 -6.38 -19.04 6.91
N ILE A 503 -6.90 -20.25 6.68
CA ILE A 503 -8.32 -20.48 6.41
C ILE A 503 -8.93 -21.27 7.55
N LYS A 504 -9.94 -20.71 8.22
CA LYS A 504 -10.62 -21.36 9.35
C LYS A 504 -11.85 -22.15 8.95
N GLY A 505 -12.47 -21.79 7.82
CA GLY A 505 -13.65 -22.45 7.25
C GLY A 505 -13.35 -23.20 5.96
N ALA A 506 -14.27 -23.14 4.99
CA ALA A 506 -14.16 -23.88 3.73
C ALA A 506 -13.24 -23.19 2.72
N ALA A 507 -12.52 -23.97 1.91
CA ALA A 507 -11.68 -23.45 0.84
C ALA A 507 -11.87 -24.29 -0.42
N LEU A 508 -12.28 -23.66 -1.52
CA LEU A 508 -12.58 -24.30 -2.79
C LEU A 508 -12.03 -23.44 -3.94
N GLY A 509 -11.71 -24.04 -5.08
CA GLY A 509 -11.33 -23.31 -6.31
C GLY A 509 -9.85 -23.42 -6.68
N ASN A 510 -9.40 -22.57 -7.60
CA ASN A 510 -8.08 -22.69 -8.22
C ASN A 510 -7.26 -21.41 -8.04
N TYR A 511 -6.17 -21.49 -7.29
CA TYR A 511 -5.33 -20.33 -6.98
C TYR A 511 -3.90 -20.49 -7.51
N GLN A 512 -3.34 -19.39 -7.96
CA GLN A 512 -1.93 -19.32 -8.35
C GLN A 512 -1.15 -18.49 -7.33
N PHE A 513 0.01 -19.00 -6.91
CA PHE A 513 0.90 -18.31 -5.98
C PHE A 513 2.06 -17.68 -6.74
N ASP A 514 2.15 -16.37 -6.70
CA ASP A 514 3.28 -15.58 -7.16
C ASP A 514 4.18 -15.31 -5.94
N VAL A 515 5.34 -15.95 -5.86
CA VAL A 515 6.21 -15.87 -4.68
C VAL A 515 7.52 -15.18 -5.05
N GLU A 516 7.88 -14.18 -4.26
CA GLU A 516 9.14 -13.46 -4.37
C GLU A 516 9.90 -13.51 -3.03
N ASP A 517 11.24 -13.59 -3.12
CA ASP A 517 12.12 -13.42 -1.96
C ASP A 517 12.64 -11.98 -1.95
N GLN A 518 12.62 -11.36 -0.78
CA GLN A 518 13.13 -10.00 -0.57
C GLN A 518 14.22 -9.97 0.52
N GLY A 519 14.55 -11.13 1.10
CA GLY A 519 15.57 -11.28 2.13
C GLY A 519 16.98 -11.51 1.57
N ALA A 520 17.95 -11.60 2.49
CA ALA A 520 19.27 -12.11 2.17
C ALA A 520 19.21 -13.60 1.82
N GLU A 521 20.22 -14.10 1.12
CA GLU A 521 20.28 -15.53 0.80
C GLU A 521 20.24 -16.39 2.08
N PRO A 522 19.38 -17.42 2.13
CA PRO A 522 19.23 -18.24 3.33
C PRO A 522 20.46 -19.14 3.50
N TYR A 523 20.94 -19.28 4.74
CA TYR A 523 22.03 -20.22 5.06
C TYR A 523 21.59 -21.69 5.11
N LYS A 524 20.27 -21.94 5.22
CA LYS A 524 19.65 -23.28 5.20
C LYS A 524 18.23 -23.17 4.65
N SER A 525 17.84 -24.04 3.73
CA SER A 525 16.44 -24.09 3.29
C SER A 525 15.57 -24.82 4.31
N LYS A 526 14.43 -24.25 4.68
CA LYS A 526 13.36 -24.93 5.44
C LYS A 526 12.03 -24.86 4.70
N ARG A 527 11.12 -25.75 5.08
CA ARG A 527 9.71 -25.69 4.70
C ARG A 527 9.13 -24.31 5.03
N LEU A 528 8.54 -23.65 4.04
CA LEU A 528 7.85 -22.37 4.20
C LEU A 528 6.36 -22.55 3.88
N THR A 529 5.52 -22.58 4.91
CA THR A 529 4.06 -22.66 4.75
C THR A 529 3.53 -21.36 4.16
N LEU A 530 2.80 -21.46 3.05
CA LEU A 530 2.14 -20.33 2.38
C LEU A 530 0.65 -20.28 2.71
N LEU A 531 -0.02 -21.43 2.69
CA LEU A 531 -1.45 -21.54 3.01
C LEU A 531 -1.70 -22.70 3.97
N ARG A 532 -2.50 -22.46 5.01
CA ARG A 532 -2.94 -23.46 5.98
C ARG A 532 -4.45 -23.43 6.18
N VAL A 533 -5.06 -24.60 6.32
CA VAL A 533 -6.46 -24.76 6.77
C VAL A 533 -6.46 -25.24 8.22
N GLU A 534 -7.18 -24.55 9.10
CA GLU A 534 -7.07 -24.72 10.56
C GLU A 534 -7.93 -25.88 11.11
N ASN A 535 -9.15 -26.07 10.57
CA ASN A 535 -10.17 -26.97 11.14
C ASN A 535 -10.62 -28.11 10.21
N GLY A 536 -9.78 -28.57 9.27
CA GLY A 536 -10.16 -29.64 8.36
C GLY A 536 -9.02 -30.20 7.53
N ASN A 537 -9.31 -31.25 6.76
CA ASN A 537 -8.46 -31.68 5.67
C ASN A 537 -8.64 -30.73 4.49
N LEU A 538 -7.57 -30.47 3.75
CA LEU A 538 -7.62 -29.75 2.49
C LEU A 538 -8.66 -30.40 1.56
N ASP A 539 -9.68 -29.63 1.18
CA ASP A 539 -10.69 -30.10 0.24
C ASP A 539 -10.01 -30.49 -1.08
N ASN A 540 -10.42 -31.60 -1.69
CA ASN A 540 -9.92 -32.03 -2.98
C ASN A 540 -10.29 -31.05 -4.11
N GLN A 541 -11.23 -30.14 -3.86
CA GLN A 541 -11.62 -29.06 -4.76
C GLN A 541 -10.76 -27.80 -4.61
N LEU A 542 -9.81 -27.76 -3.65
CA LEU A 542 -8.83 -26.69 -3.54
C LEU A 542 -7.56 -27.06 -4.31
N ASN A 543 -7.33 -26.37 -5.42
CA ASN A 543 -6.15 -26.52 -6.25
C ASN A 543 -5.26 -25.28 -6.13
N VAL A 544 -3.97 -25.50 -5.92
CA VAL A 544 -2.97 -24.44 -5.86
C VAL A 544 -1.79 -24.80 -6.75
N SER A 545 -1.33 -23.84 -7.54
CA SER A 545 -0.11 -23.95 -8.36
C SER A 545 0.75 -22.69 -8.24
N LEU A 546 2.00 -22.76 -8.69
CA LEU A 546 2.85 -21.59 -8.81
C LEU A 546 2.47 -20.79 -10.08
N HIS A 547 2.51 -19.47 -10.00
CA HIS A 547 2.13 -18.60 -11.11
C HIS A 547 3.20 -18.62 -12.22
N ASN A 548 2.85 -19.11 -13.41
CA ASN A 548 3.69 -19.16 -14.62
C ASN A 548 5.05 -19.88 -14.45
N LYS A 549 5.20 -20.72 -13.42
CA LYS A 549 6.45 -21.42 -13.09
C LYS A 549 6.14 -22.78 -12.44
N ASP A 550 7.08 -23.71 -12.46
CA ASP A 550 7.03 -25.01 -11.77
C ASP A 550 7.85 -25.04 -10.46
N HIS A 551 8.68 -24.01 -10.27
CA HIS A 551 9.51 -23.80 -9.09
C HIS A 551 9.69 -22.30 -8.83
N VAL A 552 10.15 -21.97 -7.62
CA VAL A 552 10.58 -20.61 -7.26
C VAL A 552 12.01 -20.69 -6.75
N ASP A 553 12.89 -19.91 -7.36
CA ASP A 553 14.25 -19.76 -6.87
C ASP A 553 14.24 -18.64 -5.82
N LEU A 554 14.50 -18.99 -4.56
CA LEU A 554 14.59 -18.05 -3.42
C LEU A 554 16.05 -18.10 -2.91
N GLY A 555 16.85 -17.12 -3.32
CA GLY A 555 18.31 -17.14 -3.18
C GLY A 555 18.94 -18.28 -3.98
N THR A 556 19.86 -19.03 -3.36
CA THR A 556 20.57 -20.16 -4.00
C THR A 556 19.73 -21.45 -4.05
N TYR A 557 18.58 -21.51 -3.38
CA TYR A 557 17.76 -22.72 -3.32
C TYR A 557 16.54 -22.66 -4.24
N ARG A 558 16.31 -23.77 -4.93
CA ARG A 558 15.11 -24.01 -5.72
C ARG A 558 14.02 -24.65 -4.87
N TYR A 559 12.89 -23.98 -4.77
CA TYR A 559 11.72 -24.44 -4.03
C TYR A 559 10.62 -24.92 -4.96
N HIS A 560 9.99 -26.02 -4.59
CA HIS A 560 8.79 -26.55 -5.23
C HIS A 560 7.60 -26.43 -4.28
N LEU A 561 6.42 -26.21 -4.85
CA LEU A 561 5.17 -26.21 -4.09
C LEU A 561 4.75 -27.64 -3.77
N MET A 562 4.57 -27.91 -2.49
CA MET A 562 4.15 -29.19 -1.94
C MET A 562 2.82 -29.04 -1.21
N LYS A 563 2.12 -30.15 -1.05
CA LYS A 563 0.83 -30.27 -0.35
C LYS A 563 0.93 -31.41 0.68
N ASP A 564 0.42 -31.19 1.88
CA ASP A 564 0.07 -32.26 2.82
C ASP A 564 -1.44 -32.26 3.13
N ASP A 565 -1.89 -32.84 4.25
CA ASP A 565 -3.32 -32.90 4.57
C ASP A 565 -3.92 -31.53 4.98
N GLN A 566 -3.09 -30.57 5.40
CA GLN A 566 -3.56 -29.31 6.01
C GLN A 566 -2.93 -28.04 5.40
N GLU A 567 -1.81 -28.16 4.70
CA GLU A 567 -1.01 -27.02 4.25
C GLU A 567 -0.48 -27.15 2.81
N PHE A 568 -0.36 -26.00 2.15
CA PHE A 568 0.49 -25.81 0.99
C PHE A 568 1.77 -25.06 1.41
N TYR A 569 2.92 -25.60 1.03
CA TYR A 569 4.21 -25.09 1.48
C TYR A 569 5.28 -25.21 0.40
N LEU A 570 6.28 -24.34 0.47
CA LEU A 570 7.48 -24.44 -0.35
C LEU A 570 8.52 -25.34 0.31
N TYR A 571 9.14 -26.21 -0.49
CA TYR A 571 10.16 -27.14 -0.05
C TYR A 571 11.30 -27.23 -1.07
N SER A 572 12.54 -27.23 -0.57
CA SER A 572 13.75 -27.43 -1.38
C SER A 572 14.33 -28.83 -1.11
N PRO A 573 14.48 -29.68 -2.13
CA PRO A 573 15.00 -31.05 -1.97
C PRO A 573 16.50 -31.08 -1.63
N VAL A 574 17.25 -30.04 -2.01
CA VAL A 574 18.72 -29.98 -1.88
C VAL A 574 19.18 -30.07 -0.43
N GLN A 575 18.43 -29.49 0.52
CA GLN A 575 18.78 -29.59 1.94
C GLN A 575 18.51 -30.97 2.53
N ALA A 576 17.45 -31.67 2.09
CA ALA A 576 17.21 -33.02 2.57
C ALA A 576 18.25 -34.01 2.04
N GLU A 577 18.76 -33.79 0.82
CA GLU A 577 19.91 -34.53 0.31
C GLU A 577 21.17 -34.25 1.15
N TYR A 578 21.45 -32.99 1.47
CA TYR A 578 22.56 -32.61 2.35
C TYR A 578 22.42 -33.17 3.77
N ASP A 579 21.25 -33.05 4.39
CA ASP A 579 20.99 -33.54 5.75
C ASP A 579 21.02 -35.08 5.80
N ALA A 580 20.50 -35.77 4.77
CA ALA A 580 20.60 -37.22 4.65
C ALA A 580 22.05 -37.69 4.49
N GLU A 581 22.86 -36.95 3.71
CA GLU A 581 24.28 -37.26 3.55
C GLU A 581 25.06 -36.99 4.85
N MET A 582 24.81 -35.88 5.53
CA MET A 582 25.41 -35.59 6.84
C MET A 582 24.99 -36.61 7.90
N ALA A 583 23.75 -37.10 7.88
CA ALA A 583 23.29 -38.17 8.76
C ALA A 583 23.96 -39.51 8.42
N ARG A 584 24.15 -39.84 7.13
CA ARG A 584 24.95 -41.01 6.71
C ARG A 584 26.39 -40.89 7.17
N LEU A 585 27.02 -39.73 7.01
CA LEU A 585 28.39 -39.47 7.44
C LEU A 585 28.52 -39.55 8.95
N ALA A 586 27.58 -39.00 9.72
CA ALA A 586 27.56 -39.11 11.18
C ALA A 586 27.31 -40.55 11.65
N GLU A 587 26.50 -41.33 10.94
CA GLU A 587 26.31 -42.75 11.24
C GLU A 587 27.55 -43.59 10.86
N ILE A 588 28.23 -43.26 9.75
CA ILE A 588 29.53 -43.83 9.39
C ILE A 588 30.57 -43.48 10.45
N GLU A 589 30.63 -42.23 10.92
CA GLU A 589 31.55 -41.77 11.96
C GLU A 589 31.26 -42.44 13.30
N LYS A 590 29.98 -42.57 13.69
CA LYS A 590 29.55 -43.30 14.88
C LYS A 590 29.87 -44.79 14.79
N LYS A 591 29.79 -45.39 13.59
CA LYS A 591 30.23 -46.78 13.33
C LYS A 591 31.77 -46.90 13.33
N LEU A 592 32.51 -45.90 12.85
CA LEU A 592 33.97 -45.86 12.88
C LEU A 592 34.50 -45.71 14.31
N LEU A 593 33.89 -44.85 15.13
CA LEU A 593 34.24 -44.64 16.54
C LEU A 593 33.83 -45.82 17.43
N ALA A 594 32.77 -46.55 17.07
CA ALA A 594 32.37 -47.79 17.76
C ALA A 594 33.25 -49.00 17.39
N ALA A 595 33.91 -48.98 16.22
CA ALA A 595 34.85 -49.98 15.77
C ALA A 595 36.27 -49.65 16.24
N ASN A 596 36.50 -49.64 17.55
CA ASN A 596 37.86 -49.53 18.11
C ASN A 596 38.61 -50.86 17.96
N ASN A 597 38.81 -51.31 16.72
CA ASN A 597 39.61 -52.49 16.39
C ASN A 597 41.06 -52.05 16.22
N THR A 598 41.94 -52.60 17.04
CA THR A 598 43.38 -52.38 16.88
C THR A 598 43.85 -53.07 15.60
N GLN A 599 44.99 -52.65 15.03
CA GLN A 599 45.53 -53.30 13.82
C GLN A 599 45.74 -54.81 14.04
N ALA A 600 46.07 -55.22 15.28
CA ALA A 600 46.16 -56.63 15.69
C ALA A 600 44.88 -57.43 15.43
N ASP A 601 43.71 -56.80 15.52
CA ASP A 601 42.40 -57.45 15.34
C ASP A 601 42.05 -57.60 13.84
N LEU A 602 42.64 -56.77 12.98
CA LEU A 602 42.32 -56.69 11.55
C LEU A 602 43.26 -57.51 10.65
N ILE A 603 44.45 -57.88 11.13
CA ILE A 603 45.41 -58.67 10.35
C ILE A 603 45.06 -60.17 10.37
N SER A 604 45.25 -60.83 9.23
CA SER A 604 45.02 -62.28 9.10
C SER A 604 46.00 -63.10 9.94
N ALA A 605 45.62 -64.34 10.30
CA ALA A 605 46.45 -65.25 11.07
C ALA A 605 47.87 -65.40 10.50
N SER A 606 47.98 -65.58 9.18
CA SER A 606 49.26 -65.74 8.47
C SER A 606 50.08 -64.45 8.45
N ALA A 607 49.43 -63.29 8.25
CA ALA A 607 50.12 -62.00 8.29
C ALA A 607 50.61 -61.68 9.72
N ASN A 608 49.78 -61.99 10.73
CA ASN A 608 50.14 -61.86 12.13
C ASN A 608 51.34 -62.74 12.51
N ALA A 609 51.35 -63.99 12.06
CA ALA A 609 52.46 -64.90 12.31
C ALA A 609 53.78 -64.36 11.72
N ALA A 610 53.76 -63.81 10.51
CA ALA A 610 54.96 -63.23 9.88
C ALA A 610 55.51 -62.00 10.65
N VAL A 611 54.64 -61.09 11.08
CA VAL A 611 55.06 -59.89 11.83
C VAL A 611 55.48 -60.25 13.26
N SER A 612 54.72 -61.12 13.93
CA SER A 612 55.06 -61.63 15.26
C SER A 612 56.36 -62.43 15.24
N GLU A 613 56.66 -63.10 14.13
CA GLU A 613 57.91 -63.82 13.92
C GLU A 613 59.11 -62.89 13.77
N PHE A 614 58.95 -61.70 13.20
CA PHE A 614 60.00 -60.70 13.20
C PHE A 614 60.24 -60.15 14.62
N SER A 615 59.16 -59.86 15.36
CA SER A 615 59.24 -59.42 16.76
C SER A 615 59.90 -60.48 17.67
N SER A 616 59.57 -61.76 17.48
CA SER A 616 60.15 -62.88 18.24
C SER A 616 61.65 -63.03 18.00
N GLN A 617 62.13 -62.74 16.79
CA GLN A 617 63.57 -62.74 16.48
C GLN A 617 64.31 -61.61 17.18
N ILE A 618 63.75 -60.40 17.15
CA ILE A 618 64.36 -59.24 17.82
C ILE A 618 64.43 -59.50 19.32
N ASN A 619 63.36 -60.00 19.94
CA ASN A 619 63.35 -60.33 21.36
C ASN A 619 64.37 -61.41 21.71
N ALA A 620 64.53 -62.44 20.89
CA ALA A 620 65.56 -63.44 21.10
C ALA A 620 66.99 -62.87 21.04
N LEU A 621 67.26 -61.95 20.11
CA LEU A 621 68.55 -61.25 20.00
C LEU A 621 68.81 -60.31 21.18
N LEU A 622 67.80 -59.54 21.61
CA LEU A 622 67.89 -58.70 22.81
C LEU A 622 68.17 -59.55 24.05
N HIS A 623 67.52 -60.70 24.19
CA HIS A 623 67.79 -61.64 25.27
C HIS A 623 69.22 -62.19 25.25
N ILE A 624 69.74 -62.58 24.08
CA ILE A 624 71.13 -63.01 23.94
C ILE A 624 72.10 -61.91 24.42
N ASN A 625 71.84 -60.65 24.04
CA ASN A 625 72.72 -59.52 24.35
C ASN A 625 72.59 -59.01 25.79
N SER A 626 71.44 -59.17 26.44
CA SER A 626 71.23 -58.71 27.83
C SER A 626 72.29 -59.23 28.82
N TYR A 627 72.80 -60.45 28.58
CA TYR A 627 73.86 -61.02 29.39
C TYR A 627 75.26 -60.54 28.99
N LEU A 628 75.49 -60.27 27.71
CA LEU A 628 76.73 -59.63 27.25
C LEU A 628 76.90 -58.28 27.95
N ASP A 629 75.85 -57.48 28.04
CA ASP A 629 75.87 -56.18 28.75
C ASP A 629 76.19 -56.34 30.25
N ARG A 630 75.61 -57.35 30.90
CA ARG A 630 75.96 -57.70 32.29
C ARG A 630 77.43 -58.12 32.43
N LYS A 631 77.98 -58.83 31.44
CA LYS A 631 79.39 -59.27 31.46
C LYS A 631 80.38 -58.14 31.16
N LEU A 632 80.00 -57.18 30.32
CA LEU A 632 80.79 -55.98 30.03
C LEU A 632 81.01 -55.11 31.28
N THR A 633 80.12 -55.19 32.27
CA THR A 633 80.19 -54.42 33.52
C THR A 633 80.78 -55.20 34.71
N GLU A 634 80.94 -56.52 34.59
CA GLU A 634 81.48 -57.37 35.64
C GLU A 634 83.02 -57.30 35.67
N LYS A 635 83.60 -56.87 36.80
CA LYS A 635 85.07 -56.84 37.01
C LYS A 635 85.58 -58.25 37.28
N GLN A 636 86.65 -58.64 36.59
CA GLN A 636 87.33 -59.92 36.78
C GLN A 636 88.82 -59.67 37.03
N SER A 637 89.43 -60.47 37.89
CA SER A 637 90.85 -60.35 38.29
C SER A 637 91.74 -61.49 37.75
N LYS A 638 91.17 -62.42 36.98
CA LYS A 638 91.89 -63.58 36.42
C LYS A 638 92.40 -63.27 35.01
N GLU A 639 93.62 -63.71 34.69
CA GLU A 639 94.22 -63.53 33.35
C GLU A 639 93.38 -64.19 32.25
N TRP A 640 92.85 -65.38 32.51
CA TRP A 640 91.88 -66.07 31.67
C TRP A 640 90.64 -66.44 32.48
N TYR A 641 89.47 -66.16 31.92
CA TYR A 641 88.18 -66.44 32.55
C TYR A 641 87.24 -67.12 31.56
N PHE A 642 86.81 -68.33 31.92
CA PHE A 642 85.86 -69.13 31.14
C PHE A 642 84.56 -69.26 31.91
N TRP A 643 83.45 -69.17 31.21
CA TRP A 643 82.14 -69.36 31.80
C TRP A 643 81.18 -69.98 30.79
N SER A 644 80.19 -70.72 31.30
CA SER A 644 79.07 -71.21 30.51
C SER A 644 77.76 -70.97 31.25
N ARG A 645 76.66 -70.87 30.49
CA ARG A 645 75.33 -70.64 31.01
C ARG A 645 74.31 -71.40 30.18
N VAL A 646 73.33 -71.97 30.86
CA VAL A 646 72.10 -72.47 30.25
C VAL A 646 70.94 -71.77 30.95
N GLU A 647 70.03 -71.21 30.18
CA GLU A 647 68.87 -70.47 30.68
C GLU A 647 67.64 -70.81 29.82
N ASN A 648 66.50 -70.97 30.46
CA ASN A 648 65.23 -71.19 29.78
C ASN A 648 64.23 -70.13 30.23
N GLN A 649 63.65 -69.40 29.28
CA GLN A 649 62.78 -68.28 29.56
C GLN A 649 61.53 -68.33 28.69
N LYS A 650 60.36 -68.19 29.32
CA LYS A 650 59.08 -68.03 28.64
C LYS A 650 58.64 -66.57 28.74
N MET A 651 58.14 -66.04 27.62
CA MET A 651 57.65 -64.68 27.49
C MET A 651 56.29 -64.66 26.81
N HIS A 652 55.48 -63.67 27.17
CA HIS A 652 54.25 -63.33 26.47
C HIS A 652 54.37 -61.90 25.96
N ASN A 653 54.25 -61.71 24.65
CA ASN A 653 54.43 -60.42 23.99
C ASN A 653 53.09 -59.95 23.42
N HIS A 654 52.77 -58.66 23.59
CA HIS A 654 51.53 -58.04 23.13
C HIS A 654 51.83 -56.68 22.48
N SER A 655 51.00 -56.28 21.50
CA SER A 655 51.10 -55.01 20.77
C SER A 655 49.76 -54.64 20.14
N ASP A 656 49.52 -53.35 19.93
CA ASP A 656 48.36 -52.85 19.17
C ASP A 656 48.51 -53.10 17.65
N LEU A 657 49.73 -53.45 17.19
CA LEU A 657 50.05 -53.68 15.78
C LEU A 657 49.95 -55.16 15.35
N TYR A 658 50.06 -56.09 16.29
CA TYR A 658 50.00 -57.54 16.03
C TYR A 658 49.47 -58.31 17.25
N ARG A 659 48.79 -59.44 17.01
CA ARG A 659 48.21 -60.28 18.06
C ARG A 659 49.29 -60.87 18.94
N SER A 660 48.95 -61.07 20.22
CA SER A 660 49.89 -61.60 21.20
C SER A 660 50.42 -62.99 20.83
N TYR A 661 51.65 -63.27 21.25
CA TYR A 661 52.29 -64.57 21.04
C TYR A 661 53.08 -64.99 22.28
N GLN A 662 53.31 -66.29 22.41
CA GLN A 662 54.13 -66.87 23.47
C GLN A 662 55.47 -67.32 22.89
N GLN A 663 56.57 -66.94 23.53
CA GLN A 663 57.92 -67.31 23.10
C GLN A 663 58.63 -68.02 24.23
N ASN A 664 59.17 -69.21 23.94
CA ASN A 664 60.03 -69.95 24.86
C ASN A 664 61.44 -70.04 24.28
N ILE A 665 62.41 -69.46 24.99
CA ILE A 665 63.81 -69.38 24.58
C ILE A 665 64.64 -70.26 25.51
N ASN A 666 65.37 -71.21 24.93
CA ASN A 666 66.41 -71.96 25.60
C ASN A 666 67.77 -71.48 25.10
N LEU A 667 68.48 -70.73 25.94
CA LEU A 667 69.73 -70.07 25.64
C LEU A 667 70.89 -70.84 26.27
N GLN A 668 71.88 -71.20 25.45
CA GLN A 668 73.17 -71.74 25.88
C GLN A 668 74.27 -70.77 25.47
N GLN A 669 75.09 -70.36 26.42
CA GLN A 669 76.18 -69.42 26.19
C GLN A 669 77.48 -69.96 26.74
N MET A 670 78.56 -69.73 26.01
CA MET A 670 79.92 -70.05 26.42
C MET A 670 80.81 -68.86 26.09
N GLY A 671 81.48 -68.33 27.11
CA GLY A 671 82.36 -67.19 26.97
C GLY A 671 83.76 -67.46 27.46
N ILE A 672 84.71 -66.83 26.80
CA ILE A 672 86.11 -66.75 27.21
C ILE A 672 86.51 -65.28 27.23
N GLU A 673 87.18 -64.86 28.29
CA GLU A 673 87.73 -63.52 28.45
C GLU A 673 89.21 -63.63 28.82
N LYS A 674 90.04 -62.81 28.17
CA LYS A 674 91.46 -62.66 28.47
C LYS A 674 91.73 -61.23 28.93
N GLN A 675 92.33 -61.09 30.11
CA GLN A 675 92.79 -59.80 30.61
C GLN A 675 94.04 -59.36 29.83
N LEU A 676 94.04 -58.13 29.31
CA LEU A 676 95.17 -57.55 28.58
C LEU A 676 95.98 -56.57 29.45
N SER A 677 95.32 -55.88 30.38
CA SER A 677 95.93 -55.00 31.40
C SER A 677 94.96 -54.84 32.59
N ASN A 678 95.35 -54.17 33.68
CA ASN A 678 94.49 -54.01 34.88
C ASN A 678 93.08 -53.45 34.59
N ASN A 679 92.90 -52.69 33.51
CA ASN A 679 91.61 -52.07 33.17
C ASN A 679 91.04 -52.48 31.81
N VAL A 680 91.73 -53.31 31.02
CA VAL A 680 91.27 -53.72 29.67
C VAL A 680 91.24 -55.23 29.52
N ALA A 681 90.11 -55.76 29.04
CA ALA A 681 89.94 -57.17 28.72
C ALA A 681 89.33 -57.35 27.33
N PHE A 682 89.72 -58.44 26.66
CA PHE A 682 89.12 -58.89 25.41
C PHE A 682 88.36 -60.19 25.68
N GLY A 683 87.13 -60.29 25.18
CA GLY A 683 86.31 -61.49 25.33
C GLY A 683 85.62 -61.90 24.05
N ALA A 684 85.38 -63.21 23.94
CA ALA A 684 84.54 -63.79 22.91
C ALA A 684 83.43 -64.61 23.59
N LEU A 685 82.23 -64.52 23.03
CA LEU A 685 81.01 -65.15 23.51
C LEU A 685 80.33 -65.86 22.34
N TYR A 686 80.16 -67.17 22.46
CA TYR A 686 79.28 -67.93 21.60
C TYR A 686 77.94 -68.17 22.29
N SER A 687 76.85 -67.86 21.58
CA SER A 687 75.48 -67.99 22.05
C SER A 687 74.66 -68.85 21.08
N LEU A 688 73.96 -69.83 21.61
CA LEU A 688 72.98 -70.65 20.92
C LEU A 688 71.62 -70.47 21.58
N ALA A 689 70.69 -69.78 20.91
CA ALA A 689 69.31 -69.66 21.36
C ALA A 689 68.41 -70.57 20.53
N GLN A 690 67.65 -71.44 21.18
CA GLN A 690 66.59 -72.21 20.54
C GLN A 690 65.24 -71.62 20.95
N THR A 691 64.50 -71.08 19.99
CA THR A 691 63.17 -70.52 20.25
C THR A 691 62.09 -71.47 19.79
N LYS A 692 61.02 -71.56 20.59
CA LYS A 692 59.73 -72.13 20.19
C LYS A 692 58.66 -71.09 20.47
N ASP A 693 58.06 -70.60 19.41
CA ASP A 693 57.12 -69.50 19.41
C ASP A 693 55.73 -70.03 19.03
N LEU A 694 54.71 -69.69 19.81
CA LEU A 694 53.31 -70.00 19.55
C LEU A 694 52.59 -68.69 19.22
N TYR A 695 52.30 -68.50 17.95
CA TYR A 695 51.55 -67.36 17.44
C TYR A 695 50.05 -67.65 17.50
N ALA A 696 49.23 -66.64 17.21
CA ALA A 696 47.79 -66.80 17.08
C ALA A 696 47.42 -67.95 16.13
N ASP A 697 46.26 -68.58 16.37
CA ASP A 697 45.72 -69.69 15.59
C ASP A 697 46.62 -70.95 15.57
N ASN A 698 47.33 -71.18 16.68
CA ASN A 698 48.19 -72.35 16.92
C ASN A 698 49.35 -72.52 15.93
N ILE A 699 49.75 -71.46 15.24
CA ILE A 699 50.93 -71.48 14.36
C ILE A 699 52.19 -71.53 15.24
N VAL A 700 53.05 -72.52 15.00
CA VAL A 700 54.26 -72.74 15.80
C VAL A 700 55.51 -72.44 14.99
N GLY A 701 56.29 -71.44 15.40
CA GLY A 701 57.63 -71.19 14.91
C GLY A 701 58.68 -71.92 15.76
N LYS A 702 59.69 -72.52 15.14
CA LYS A 702 60.87 -73.04 15.85
C LYS A 702 62.12 -72.53 15.16
N ARG A 703 63.06 -71.97 15.92
CA ARG A 703 64.29 -71.41 15.36
C ARG A 703 65.49 -71.72 16.24
N LYS A 704 66.65 -71.73 15.61
CA LYS A 704 67.95 -71.78 16.28
C LYS A 704 68.78 -70.59 15.80
N ILE A 705 69.25 -69.79 16.74
CA ILE A 705 70.08 -68.62 16.49
C ILE A 705 71.46 -68.93 17.04
N HIS A 706 72.46 -68.86 16.17
CA HIS A 706 73.87 -68.95 16.52
C HIS A 706 74.45 -67.54 16.42
N GLN A 707 75.03 -67.04 17.51
CA GLN A 707 75.66 -65.72 17.55
C GLN A 707 77.04 -65.85 18.18
N LEU A 708 78.06 -65.36 17.46
CA LEU A 708 79.40 -65.16 17.99
C LEU A 708 79.61 -63.66 18.18
N SER A 709 79.83 -63.23 19.42
CA SER A 709 80.12 -61.85 19.79
C SER A 709 81.55 -61.74 20.29
N MET A 710 82.30 -60.75 19.81
CA MET A 710 83.60 -60.38 20.38
C MET A 710 83.49 -58.99 20.97
N TYR A 711 84.14 -58.75 22.10
CA TYR A 711 84.10 -57.46 22.79
C TYR A 711 85.44 -57.10 23.41
N LEU A 712 85.65 -55.79 23.57
CA LEU A 712 86.73 -55.21 24.34
C LEU A 712 86.09 -54.34 25.43
N LYS A 713 86.42 -54.56 26.70
CA LYS A 713 85.91 -53.72 27.81
C LYS A 713 87.06 -52.95 28.46
N ASN A 714 86.84 -51.65 28.70
CA ASN A 714 87.75 -50.75 29.42
C ASN A 714 87.00 -50.11 30.60
N ILE A 715 87.49 -50.31 31.82
CA ILE A 715 86.79 -49.92 33.07
C ILE A 715 86.72 -48.38 33.28
N GLY A 716 87.25 -47.56 32.37
CA GLY A 716 87.16 -46.08 32.43
C GLY A 716 86.35 -45.39 31.32
N LEU A 717 85.96 -46.09 30.24
CA LEU A 717 85.18 -45.54 29.13
C LEU A 717 84.54 -46.70 28.34
N ILE A 718 83.22 -46.77 28.26
CA ILE A 718 82.51 -47.75 27.42
C ILE A 718 82.47 -47.20 25.99
N ILE A 719 83.39 -47.66 25.13
CA ILE A 719 83.33 -47.41 23.68
C ILE A 719 82.79 -48.68 23.04
N SER A 720 81.53 -48.68 22.59
CA SER A 720 81.02 -49.75 21.74
C SER A 720 81.41 -49.46 20.29
N PHE A 721 82.27 -50.31 19.71
CA PHE A 721 82.43 -50.35 18.26
C PHE A 721 81.32 -51.24 17.67
N PRO A 722 80.81 -50.94 16.47
CA PRO A 722 79.87 -51.83 15.81
C PRO A 722 80.56 -53.17 15.55
N VAL A 723 80.15 -54.18 16.33
CA VAL A 723 80.63 -55.56 16.21
C VAL A 723 80.08 -56.12 14.90
N LEU A 724 80.93 -56.75 14.10
CA LEU A 724 80.49 -57.51 12.92
C LEU A 724 79.75 -58.77 13.43
N ILE A 725 78.42 -58.68 13.55
CA ILE A 725 77.58 -59.79 13.99
C ILE A 725 77.30 -60.68 12.78
N LEU A 726 77.96 -61.83 12.69
CA LEU A 726 77.60 -62.86 11.71
C LEU A 726 76.45 -63.70 12.29
N VAL A 727 75.21 -63.35 11.96
CA VAL A 727 74.03 -64.16 12.32
C VAL A 727 73.77 -65.16 11.20
N MET A 728 73.96 -66.44 11.46
CA MET A 728 73.46 -67.49 10.56
C MET A 728 72.06 -67.92 11.00
N LEU A 729 71.07 -67.62 10.17
CA LEU A 729 69.68 -68.04 10.34
C LEU A 729 69.42 -69.24 9.45
N SER A 730 69.09 -70.39 10.04
CA SER A 730 68.55 -71.54 9.28
C SER A 730 67.04 -71.66 9.56
N PRO A 731 66.15 -71.20 8.66
CA PRO A 731 64.73 -71.43 8.83
C PRO A 731 64.38 -72.87 8.44
N THR A 732 63.66 -73.57 9.31
CA THR A 732 62.80 -74.70 8.93
C THR A 732 61.39 -74.37 9.39
N THR A 733 60.61 -73.77 8.51
CA THR A 733 59.16 -73.60 8.71
C THR A 733 58.45 -74.88 8.24
N LYS A 734 57.59 -75.43 9.08
CA LYS A 734 56.53 -76.37 8.67
C LYS A 734 55.20 -75.80 9.12
#